data_AF-A0A9N9GPS8-F1
#
_entry.id   AF-A0A9N9GPS8-F1
#
_cell.length_a   1.000
_cell.length_b   1.000
_cell.length_c   1.000
_cell.angle_alpha   90.00
_cell.angle_beta   90.00
_cell.angle_gamma   90.00
#
_symmetry.space_group_name_H-M   'P 1'
#
loop_
_entity.id
_entity.type
_entity.pdbx_description
1 polymer ?
#
loop_
_entity_poly.entity_id
_entity_poly.type
_entity_poly.pdbx_seq_one_letter_code
_entity_poly.pdbx_strand_id
1 'polypeptide(L)'
;MATFATDKDINCKGLPSRDTQLGVSNFSAVARVEDRDIAPATATTEIFGRFQYLKTLYYPNICEYVDIVKGKHDRMFVIFEYHNCNVGDLYNIDNKGNAHVTRVEVETLRQWAFQILKALSYLNDRNIIHHNLAPQNIVLASGSYVKLADYGMYYMTNNGADVDFPIGSPNYLSPEAIYHSQTTDPFITKKVDVWSLGVILAELFTGSLFWDAGVDDINQITTSLWELLSRSEQIDKNATGVWDSSDISGICEPILKLLQSTEDDDYTEFRQFVKSCLEVNVSNRCTPDQLLSHSFFTPIHEIGVGKEYKYWWVKPFLYSSCLSLDDDHPEHSKAPDRGDKDILRGIPLSQIYYFWKLAGGDVESELAKEDLLLSTPPIERIPRTVRVSDGREEGTRKDTAFLYSDTIYTLSLKELRQRLEAATGPNRETFEWDTDYFLVVDTDDMNFLVDTMSDDSIKTSDDQLLDTYIYTDSTSKVSTKSANRLMQSPTDNVKLPLLIREKDVGYQFQRVALFSKLLKQYPASHAEIVHHSKADIPPFLRGKVWAAILNITGDYQAVYDAYDKESEIDRQIDVDVPRCHQYNQLLSSPVGHEKLKRLLKCFIKANKTQVYWQGLDSLCTPFLTLNFNDEALAFSCLQTFVPKFLKDFFLYDNSPVIQEYLAVFGQLLSFHDPELSSHLTRMEYLPDLYAVPWFLTLFTHVFPIEKTYHLWDKILVGPPSLPLFAGIAILKQLRTVFLSTEFNDTIMVLAESFNEIDIEKCIQSAMSMCKVTPPSVLFRVHDPNSKSEPSNNEENQRWWEQPIPVAVKKQELAPRISLKDLVKIQNYVLVIDTRTEQEFLRGHFPLSFNMNPTQLDQVAPVLRQQKKKYHVVVAKRGDYGPQQFANDLVHAHFPRVAVLTGGIDVMRVDGKEYVPVCTCRTLKQILGPKNKEIQTVYWKCKIARQGVN
;
A
#
# COMPACT_ATOMS: atom_id res chain seq x y z
N MET A 1 -9.67 26.92 -14.72
CA MET A 1 -10.89 26.11 -14.65
C MET A 1 -11.18 25.62 -16.05
N ALA A 2 -11.51 24.35 -16.20
CA ALA A 2 -12.03 23.81 -17.45
C ALA A 2 -13.56 23.85 -17.37
N THR A 3 -14.24 24.33 -18.40
CA THR A 3 -15.70 24.27 -18.54
C THR A 3 -16.07 22.98 -19.24
N PHE A 4 -17.18 22.34 -18.85
CA PHE A 4 -17.68 21.17 -19.57
C PHE A 4 -18.64 21.61 -20.69
N ALA A 5 -18.69 20.85 -21.79
CA ALA A 5 -19.73 21.03 -22.81
C ALA A 5 -21.11 20.80 -22.18
N THR A 6 -22.01 21.79 -22.30
CA THR A 6 -23.40 21.67 -21.81
C THR A 6 -24.19 20.63 -22.62
N ASP A 7 -25.09 19.91 -21.94
CA ASP A 7 -25.95 18.74 -22.27
C ASP A 7 -26.48 18.50 -23.71
N LYS A 8 -26.20 19.34 -24.71
CA LYS A 8 -26.89 19.26 -26.00
C LYS A 8 -26.33 18.28 -27.02
N ASP A 9 -25.15 17.70 -26.84
CA ASP A 9 -24.51 16.94 -27.93
C ASP A 9 -24.07 15.49 -27.61
N ILE A 10 -24.25 14.98 -26.37
CA ILE A 10 -23.57 13.72 -25.96
C ILE A 10 -24.51 12.50 -25.88
N ASN A 11 -25.82 12.69 -25.68
CA ASN A 11 -26.76 11.58 -25.54
C ASN A 11 -27.61 11.37 -26.80
N CYS A 12 -27.03 10.76 -27.83
CA CYS A 12 -27.79 10.05 -28.87
C CYS A 12 -26.86 9.17 -29.72
N LYS A 13 -26.67 7.91 -29.33
CA LYS A 13 -26.60 6.73 -30.23
C LYS A 13 -26.26 5.46 -29.45
N GLY A 14 -27.23 4.55 -29.36
CA GLY A 14 -27.02 3.19 -28.85
C GLY A 14 -28.30 2.65 -28.21
N LEU A 15 -28.71 1.42 -28.58
CA LEU A 15 -29.83 0.74 -27.91
C LEU A 15 -29.53 0.55 -26.41
N PRO A 16 -30.56 0.53 -25.53
CA PRO A 16 -30.36 0.32 -24.10
C PRO A 16 -29.79 -1.08 -23.85
N SER A 17 -28.48 -1.17 -23.62
CA SER A 17 -27.90 -2.38 -23.04
C SER A 17 -28.04 -2.33 -21.52
N ARG A 18 -28.46 -3.45 -20.91
CA ARG A 18 -28.57 -3.62 -19.44
C ARG A 18 -27.21 -3.91 -18.77
N ASP A 19 -26.14 -3.56 -19.45
CA ASP A 19 -24.78 -3.89 -19.06
C ASP A 19 -24.21 -2.82 -18.12
N THR A 20 -23.41 -3.27 -17.16
CA THR A 20 -22.67 -2.45 -16.21
C THR A 20 -21.46 -1.82 -16.89
N GLN A 21 -21.09 -0.61 -16.50
CA GLN A 21 -19.95 0.14 -17.02
C GLN A 21 -19.19 0.85 -15.87
N LEU A 22 -17.99 1.37 -16.18
CA LEU A 22 -17.26 2.27 -15.28
C LEU A 22 -17.72 3.70 -15.54
N GLY A 23 -18.55 4.23 -14.64
CA GLY A 23 -19.04 5.60 -14.69
C GLY A 23 -18.09 6.58 -14.00
N VAL A 24 -18.11 7.82 -14.46
CA VAL A 24 -17.36 8.95 -13.90
C VAL A 24 -18.31 10.12 -13.73
N SER A 25 -18.45 10.60 -12.50
CA SER A 25 -19.07 11.89 -12.18
C SER A 25 -18.01 12.87 -11.71
N ASN A 26 -18.32 14.16 -11.70
CA ASN A 26 -17.32 15.17 -11.39
C ASN A 26 -17.88 16.42 -10.72
N PHE A 27 -17.10 16.99 -9.81
CA PHE A 27 -17.47 18.21 -9.07
C PHE A 27 -16.23 18.96 -8.59
N SER A 28 -16.38 20.22 -8.20
CA SER A 28 -15.31 21.06 -7.68
C SER A 28 -15.39 21.18 -6.17
N ALA A 29 -14.30 20.80 -5.48
CA ALA A 29 -14.14 21.05 -4.05
C ALA A 29 -13.84 22.55 -3.83
N VAL A 30 -14.41 23.16 -2.78
CA VAL A 30 -14.17 24.57 -2.46
C VAL A 30 -13.93 24.73 -0.97
N ALA A 31 -12.72 25.16 -0.61
CA ALA A 31 -12.42 25.56 0.77
C ALA A 31 -13.05 26.93 1.08
N ARG A 32 -13.68 27.07 2.25
CA ARG A 32 -14.16 28.36 2.74
C ARG A 32 -12.99 29.33 2.93
N VAL A 33 -13.27 30.63 2.76
CA VAL A 33 -12.26 31.71 2.80
C VAL A 33 -11.56 31.82 4.15
N GLU A 34 -12.15 31.29 5.22
CA GLU A 34 -11.66 31.41 6.61
C GLU A 34 -10.49 30.45 6.95
N ASP A 35 -10.24 29.41 6.15
CA ASP A 35 -9.19 28.40 6.41
C ASP A 35 -7.87 28.64 5.66
N ARG A 36 -7.72 29.77 4.95
CA ARG A 36 -6.54 30.01 4.10
C ARG A 36 -5.25 30.28 4.88
N ASP A 37 -5.36 30.65 6.16
CA ASP A 37 -4.21 31.03 6.98
C ASP A 37 -3.63 29.87 7.81
N ILE A 38 -4.24 28.67 7.77
CA ILE A 38 -3.78 27.47 8.49
C ILE A 38 -3.93 26.24 7.57
N ALA A 39 -3.01 25.98 6.64
CA ALA A 39 -3.08 24.76 5.82
C ALA A 39 -2.32 23.58 6.49
N PRO A 40 -2.84 22.33 6.36
CA PRO A 40 -2.52 21.59 5.13
C PRO A 40 -3.67 20.80 4.45
N ALA A 41 -4.87 20.69 5.05
CA ALA A 41 -5.95 19.93 4.43
C ALA A 41 -6.82 20.82 3.54
N THR A 42 -6.62 20.75 2.23
CA THR A 42 -7.59 21.30 1.28
C THR A 42 -8.90 20.49 1.38
N ALA A 43 -10.06 21.10 1.08
CA ALA A 43 -11.35 20.40 0.96
C ALA A 43 -11.22 19.12 0.10
N THR A 44 -10.38 19.15 -0.92
CA THR A 44 -9.99 17.99 -1.73
C THR A 44 -9.37 16.84 -0.91
N THR A 45 -8.43 17.12 -0.01
CA THR A 45 -7.75 16.12 0.82
C THR A 45 -8.72 15.49 1.83
N GLU A 46 -9.61 16.31 2.38
CA GLU A 46 -10.71 15.91 3.27
C GLU A 46 -11.66 14.92 2.57
N ILE A 47 -12.16 15.30 1.38
CA ILE A 47 -13.00 14.45 0.53
C ILE A 47 -12.28 13.14 0.19
N PHE A 48 -11.00 13.21 -0.21
CA PHE A 48 -10.21 12.04 -0.58
C PHE A 48 -10.07 11.03 0.57
N GLY A 49 -9.87 11.52 1.79
CA GLY A 49 -9.81 10.71 3.02
C GLY A 49 -11.13 10.03 3.34
N ARG A 50 -12.24 10.78 3.33
CA ARG A 50 -13.60 10.24 3.59
C ARG A 50 -14.02 9.23 2.54
N PHE A 51 -13.71 9.48 1.26
CA PHE A 51 -14.06 8.59 0.15
C PHE A 51 -13.53 7.16 0.33
N GLN A 52 -12.39 6.98 1.01
CA GLN A 52 -11.83 5.64 1.23
C GLN A 52 -12.80 4.71 1.98
N TYR A 53 -13.62 5.25 2.89
CA TYR A 53 -14.65 4.47 3.58
C TYR A 53 -15.73 3.97 2.62
N LEU A 54 -16.12 4.79 1.64
CA LEU A 54 -17.13 4.42 0.64
C LEU A 54 -16.69 3.22 -0.22
N LYS A 55 -15.39 3.10 -0.52
CA LYS A 55 -14.80 1.93 -1.22
C LYS A 55 -14.93 0.62 -0.44
N THR A 56 -15.25 0.67 0.85
CA THR A 56 -15.44 -0.53 1.69
C THR A 56 -16.87 -1.05 1.67
N LEU A 57 -17.81 -0.24 1.17
CA LEU A 57 -19.23 -0.53 1.19
C LEU A 57 -19.57 -1.50 0.07
N TYR A 58 -20.22 -2.60 0.43
CA TYR A 58 -20.65 -3.57 -0.54
C TYR A 58 -22.03 -4.12 -0.17
N TYR A 59 -23.00 -3.90 -1.04
CA TYR A 59 -24.35 -4.43 -0.89
C TYR A 59 -25.01 -4.64 -2.25
N PRO A 60 -25.85 -5.68 -2.46
CA PRO A 60 -26.49 -5.95 -3.76
C PRO A 60 -27.31 -4.80 -4.32
N ASN A 61 -27.90 -3.96 -3.46
CA ASN A 61 -28.79 -2.85 -3.84
C ASN A 61 -28.12 -1.46 -3.79
N ILE A 62 -26.78 -1.38 -3.79
CA ILE A 62 -26.03 -0.12 -3.97
C ILE A 62 -24.99 -0.28 -5.09
N CYS A 63 -24.65 0.82 -5.75
CA CYS A 63 -23.55 0.86 -6.72
C CYS A 63 -22.19 0.86 -6.00
N GLU A 64 -21.23 0.11 -6.52
CA GLU A 64 -19.87 0.06 -5.98
C GLU A 64 -19.09 1.35 -6.31
N TYR A 65 -18.46 1.98 -5.31
CA TYR A 65 -17.48 3.04 -5.53
C TYR A 65 -16.10 2.44 -5.78
N VAL A 66 -15.46 2.82 -6.88
CA VAL A 66 -14.20 2.21 -7.37
C VAL A 66 -12.98 3.04 -6.98
N ASP A 67 -12.95 4.32 -7.36
CA ASP A 67 -11.84 5.22 -7.03
C ASP A 67 -12.27 6.69 -7.09
N ILE A 68 -11.45 7.58 -6.55
CA ILE A 68 -11.61 9.03 -6.71
C ILE A 68 -10.27 9.63 -7.14
N VAL A 69 -10.31 10.54 -8.11
CA VAL A 69 -9.11 11.16 -8.68
C VAL A 69 -9.22 12.67 -8.57
N LYS A 70 -8.16 13.30 -8.05
CA LYS A 70 -7.99 14.76 -8.09
C LYS A 70 -7.50 15.17 -9.47
N GLY A 71 -8.31 15.94 -10.19
CA GLY A 71 -7.93 16.63 -11.42
C GLY A 71 -7.35 18.02 -11.18
N LYS A 72 -7.19 18.76 -12.27
CA LYS A 72 -6.74 20.17 -12.21
C LYS A 72 -7.77 21.04 -11.49
N HIS A 73 -7.30 22.12 -10.85
CA HIS A 73 -8.14 23.13 -10.19
C HIS A 73 -9.12 22.57 -9.14
N ASP A 74 -8.69 21.58 -8.35
CA ASP A 74 -9.50 20.96 -7.29
C ASP A 74 -10.82 20.34 -7.79
N ARG A 75 -10.85 19.93 -9.07
CA ARG A 75 -11.90 19.06 -9.61
C ARG A 75 -11.69 17.65 -9.09
N MET A 76 -12.75 17.04 -8.62
CA MET A 76 -12.82 15.66 -8.15
C MET A 76 -13.56 14.84 -9.19
N PHE A 77 -12.98 13.71 -9.59
CA PHE A 77 -13.59 12.71 -10.45
C PHE A 77 -13.89 11.48 -9.62
N VAL A 78 -15.16 11.08 -9.53
CA VAL A 78 -15.59 9.90 -8.78
C VAL A 78 -15.88 8.79 -9.77
N ILE A 79 -15.19 7.66 -9.62
CA ILE A 79 -15.32 6.48 -10.46
C ILE A 79 -16.16 5.44 -9.71
N PHE A 80 -17.22 4.94 -10.35
CA PHE A 80 -18.18 4.06 -9.73
C PHE A 80 -18.83 3.09 -10.74
N GLU A 81 -19.58 2.13 -10.20
CA GLU A 81 -20.44 1.23 -10.97
C GLU A 81 -21.62 1.99 -11.59
N TYR A 82 -21.68 2.02 -12.91
CA TYR A 82 -22.74 2.71 -13.65
C TYR A 82 -23.58 1.76 -14.49
N HIS A 83 -24.87 2.04 -14.62
CA HIS A 83 -25.75 1.38 -15.60
C HIS A 83 -26.54 2.46 -16.33
N ASN A 84 -26.79 2.22 -17.61
CA ASN A 84 -27.41 3.20 -18.51
C ASN A 84 -28.92 3.41 -18.27
N CYS A 85 -29.58 2.50 -17.55
CA CYS A 85 -31.02 2.59 -17.29
C CYS A 85 -31.28 2.97 -15.83
N ASN A 86 -32.07 4.02 -15.61
CA ASN A 86 -32.47 4.47 -14.29
C ASN A 86 -33.98 4.79 -14.25
N VAL A 87 -34.53 4.96 -13.06
CA VAL A 87 -35.96 5.27 -12.89
C VAL A 87 -36.31 6.65 -13.46
N GLY A 88 -35.34 7.56 -13.56
CA GLY A 88 -35.49 8.86 -14.22
C GLY A 88 -35.85 8.76 -15.70
N ASP A 89 -35.50 7.68 -16.40
CA ASP A 89 -35.91 7.45 -17.79
C ASP A 89 -37.45 7.29 -17.96
N LEU A 90 -38.17 7.10 -16.85
CA LEU A 90 -39.64 7.08 -16.83
C LEU A 90 -40.25 8.49 -16.79
N TYR A 91 -39.45 9.52 -16.53
CA TYR A 91 -39.84 10.93 -16.43
C TYR A 91 -39.53 11.63 -17.76
N ASN A 92 -40.56 11.87 -18.56
CA ASN A 92 -40.44 12.41 -19.91
C ASN A 92 -40.95 13.85 -19.98
N ILE A 93 -40.35 14.67 -20.82
CA ILE A 93 -40.84 16.03 -21.12
C ILE A 93 -41.48 16.00 -22.50
N ASP A 94 -42.75 16.38 -22.60
CA ASP A 94 -43.45 16.44 -23.88
C ASP A 94 -42.98 17.64 -24.73
N ASN A 95 -43.36 17.67 -26.02
CA ASN A 95 -43.00 18.75 -26.95
C ASN A 95 -43.53 20.15 -26.54
N LYS A 96 -44.39 20.23 -25.52
CA LYS A 96 -44.96 21.45 -24.98
C LYS A 96 -44.29 21.87 -23.66
N GLY A 97 -43.31 21.10 -23.18
CA GLY A 97 -42.59 21.35 -21.94
C GLY A 97 -43.27 20.78 -20.69
N ASN A 98 -44.32 19.96 -20.83
CA ASN A 98 -44.95 19.32 -19.68
C ASN A 98 -44.22 18.02 -19.35
N ALA A 99 -43.79 17.91 -18.09
CA ALA A 99 -43.25 16.66 -17.57
C ALA A 99 -44.39 15.65 -17.31
N HIS A 100 -44.21 14.41 -17.73
CA HIS A 100 -45.10 13.29 -17.50
C HIS A 100 -44.31 12.08 -17.00
N VAL A 101 -44.90 11.33 -16.07
CA VAL A 101 -44.26 10.16 -15.47
C VAL A 101 -44.95 8.90 -16.00
N THR A 102 -44.15 7.94 -16.45
CA THR A 102 -44.66 6.64 -16.89
C THR A 102 -45.15 5.85 -15.69
N ARG A 103 -46.42 5.43 -15.71
CA ARG A 103 -47.02 4.67 -14.60
C ARG A 103 -46.40 3.29 -14.45
N VAL A 104 -46.16 2.89 -13.21
CA VAL A 104 -45.62 1.58 -12.85
C VAL A 104 -46.61 0.80 -11.99
N GLU A 105 -46.74 -0.50 -12.25
CA GLU A 105 -47.63 -1.37 -11.49
C GLU A 105 -47.18 -1.52 -10.03
N VAL A 106 -48.14 -1.60 -9.11
CA VAL A 106 -47.87 -1.67 -7.66
C VAL A 106 -47.00 -2.85 -7.27
N GLU A 107 -47.09 -3.99 -7.95
CA GLU A 107 -46.22 -5.13 -7.69
C GLU A 107 -44.74 -4.80 -7.94
N THR A 108 -44.45 -4.07 -9.02
CA THR A 108 -43.10 -3.62 -9.34
C THR A 108 -42.63 -2.56 -8.35
N LEU A 109 -43.51 -1.60 -8.00
CA LEU A 109 -43.23 -0.58 -6.97
C LEU A 109 -42.94 -1.22 -5.60
N ARG A 110 -43.66 -2.29 -5.24
CA ARG A 110 -43.41 -3.06 -4.02
C ARG A 110 -42.02 -3.66 -4.02
N GLN A 111 -41.62 -4.30 -5.10
CA GLN A 111 -40.29 -4.89 -5.23
C GLN A 111 -39.17 -3.84 -5.17
N TRP A 112 -39.34 -2.70 -5.85
CA TRP A 112 -38.38 -1.61 -5.84
C TRP A 112 -38.27 -0.96 -4.46
N ALA A 113 -39.40 -0.62 -3.83
CA ALA A 113 -39.43 -0.04 -2.50
C ALA A 113 -38.73 -0.94 -1.46
N PHE A 114 -38.98 -2.25 -1.52
CA PHE A 114 -38.34 -3.21 -0.61
C PHE A 114 -36.81 -3.24 -0.78
N GLN A 115 -36.32 -3.24 -2.02
CA GLN A 115 -34.90 -3.24 -2.34
C GLN A 115 -34.21 -1.91 -1.96
N ILE A 116 -34.87 -0.78 -2.21
CA ILE A 116 -34.39 0.56 -1.82
C ILE A 116 -34.30 0.66 -0.29
N LEU A 117 -35.34 0.25 0.44
CA LEU A 117 -35.32 0.27 1.90
C LEU A 117 -34.21 -0.60 2.50
N LYS A 118 -33.93 -1.76 1.91
CA LYS A 118 -32.78 -2.60 2.30
C LYS A 118 -31.44 -1.89 2.09
N ALA A 119 -31.27 -1.20 0.96
CA ALA A 119 -30.08 -0.41 0.71
C ALA A 119 -29.94 0.76 1.71
N LEU A 120 -31.02 1.50 1.97
CA LEU A 120 -31.04 2.61 2.93
C LEU A 120 -30.74 2.12 4.35
N SER A 121 -31.33 1.02 4.79
CA SER A 121 -31.03 0.36 6.08
C SER A 121 -29.54 0.01 6.19
N TYR A 122 -28.96 -0.62 5.16
CA TYR A 122 -27.54 -0.96 5.12
C TYR A 122 -26.62 0.27 5.24
N LEU A 123 -26.96 1.38 4.56
CA LEU A 123 -26.21 2.65 4.62
C LEU A 123 -26.37 3.30 6.00
N ASN A 124 -27.58 3.30 6.55
CA ASN A 124 -27.92 3.84 7.85
C ASN A 124 -27.16 3.14 8.99
N ASP A 125 -27.01 1.81 8.95
CA ASP A 125 -26.18 1.05 9.91
C ASP A 125 -24.71 1.51 9.94
N ARG A 126 -24.26 2.16 8.86
CA ARG A 126 -22.90 2.69 8.66
C ARG A 126 -22.83 4.21 8.76
N ASN A 127 -23.88 4.83 9.28
CA ASN A 127 -24.01 6.29 9.43
C ASN A 127 -23.87 7.06 8.10
N ILE A 128 -24.35 6.46 7.00
CA ILE A 128 -24.46 7.12 5.70
C ILE A 128 -25.93 7.44 5.45
N ILE A 129 -26.17 8.69 5.07
CA ILE A 129 -27.46 9.23 4.62
C ILE A 129 -27.28 9.54 3.14
N HIS A 130 -28.22 9.10 2.30
CA HIS A 130 -28.10 9.29 0.86
C HIS A 130 -28.23 10.77 0.49
N HIS A 131 -29.25 11.45 1.03
CA HIS A 131 -29.51 12.89 0.87
C HIS A 131 -29.69 13.40 -0.58
N ASN A 132 -29.60 12.50 -1.56
CA ASN A 132 -29.78 12.77 -2.99
C ASN A 132 -30.61 11.64 -3.64
N LEU A 133 -31.54 11.04 -2.90
CA LEU A 133 -32.39 9.98 -3.43
C LEU A 133 -33.41 10.61 -4.40
N ALA A 134 -33.19 10.38 -5.69
CA ALA A 134 -34.01 10.89 -6.79
C ALA A 134 -34.16 9.78 -7.85
N PRO A 135 -35.13 9.88 -8.78
CA PRO A 135 -35.32 8.88 -9.84
C PRO A 135 -34.05 8.57 -10.65
N GLN A 136 -33.22 9.59 -10.94
CA GLN A 136 -31.98 9.42 -11.69
C GLN A 136 -30.94 8.57 -10.92
N ASN A 137 -31.01 8.56 -9.60
CA ASN A 137 -30.09 7.84 -8.71
C ASN A 137 -30.61 6.44 -8.32
N ILE A 138 -31.76 6.01 -8.84
CA ILE A 138 -32.28 4.64 -8.71
C ILE A 138 -32.03 3.91 -10.03
N VAL A 139 -30.98 3.12 -10.05
CA VAL A 139 -30.49 2.43 -11.24
C VAL A 139 -31.17 1.08 -11.41
N LEU A 140 -31.59 0.76 -12.64
CA LEU A 140 -32.28 -0.46 -13.02
C LEU A 140 -31.25 -1.50 -13.52
N ALA A 141 -30.86 -2.42 -12.65
CA ALA A 141 -29.95 -3.51 -12.98
C ALA A 141 -30.67 -4.69 -13.67
N SER A 142 -29.91 -5.59 -14.28
CA SER A 142 -30.44 -6.79 -14.93
C SER A 142 -31.33 -7.63 -13.99
N GLY A 143 -32.55 -7.95 -14.44
CA GLY A 143 -33.45 -8.89 -13.73
C GLY A 143 -34.36 -8.29 -12.65
N SER A 144 -34.97 -7.11 -12.88
CA SER A 144 -35.87 -6.40 -11.94
C SER A 144 -35.23 -5.99 -10.60
N TYR A 145 -33.89 -5.96 -10.56
CA TYR A 145 -33.13 -5.49 -9.41
C TYR A 145 -32.88 -3.99 -9.52
N VAL A 146 -32.99 -3.29 -8.39
CA VAL A 146 -32.67 -1.86 -8.29
C VAL A 146 -31.45 -1.63 -7.40
N LYS A 147 -30.66 -0.63 -7.77
CA LYS A 147 -29.48 -0.18 -7.03
C LYS A 147 -29.51 1.31 -6.79
N LEU A 148 -29.03 1.74 -5.63
CA LEU A 148 -28.83 3.16 -5.33
C LEU A 148 -27.45 3.62 -5.80
N ALA A 149 -27.42 4.67 -6.61
CA ALA A 149 -26.22 5.37 -7.05
C ALA A 149 -26.06 6.71 -6.29
N ASP A 150 -24.89 7.32 -6.39
CA ASP A 150 -24.58 8.65 -5.80
C ASP A 150 -24.89 8.85 -4.30
N TYR A 151 -25.01 7.77 -3.53
CA TYR A 151 -25.31 7.81 -2.10
C TYR A 151 -24.16 8.35 -1.23
N GLY A 152 -22.97 8.55 -1.79
CA GLY A 152 -21.76 8.96 -1.09
C GLY A 152 -21.48 10.46 -1.08
N MET A 153 -22.13 11.25 -1.95
CA MET A 153 -21.79 12.67 -2.18
C MET A 153 -21.89 13.51 -0.91
N TYR A 154 -23.00 13.38 -0.17
CA TYR A 154 -23.23 14.11 1.07
C TYR A 154 -22.20 13.76 2.15
N TYR A 155 -21.90 12.47 2.32
CA TYR A 155 -20.91 12.01 3.29
C TYR A 155 -19.48 12.48 2.96
N MET A 156 -19.03 12.30 1.71
CA MET A 156 -17.65 12.59 1.33
C MET A 156 -17.32 14.09 1.39
N THR A 157 -18.33 14.95 1.20
CA THR A 157 -18.20 16.42 1.21
C THR A 157 -18.46 17.04 2.58
N ASN A 158 -18.32 16.26 3.66
CA ASN A 158 -18.56 16.72 5.03
C ASN A 158 -19.96 17.32 5.19
N ASN A 159 -20.99 16.56 4.80
CA ASN A 159 -22.38 17.00 4.83
C ASN A 159 -22.63 18.26 3.98
N GLY A 160 -21.92 18.39 2.86
CA GLY A 160 -21.96 19.54 1.95
C GLY A 160 -21.09 20.74 2.36
N ALA A 161 -20.33 20.66 3.46
CA ALA A 161 -19.47 21.76 3.90
C ALA A 161 -18.24 22.00 3.00
N ASP A 162 -17.78 20.96 2.29
CA ASP A 162 -16.56 20.99 1.46
C ASP A 162 -16.83 21.39 -0.02
N VAL A 163 -18.07 21.78 -0.34
CA VAL A 163 -18.52 22.17 -1.68
C VAL A 163 -19.36 23.46 -1.65
N ASP A 164 -19.45 24.14 -2.79
CA ASP A 164 -20.17 25.43 -2.97
C ASP A 164 -21.33 25.27 -3.96
N PHE A 165 -22.04 24.14 -3.88
CA PHE A 165 -23.27 23.83 -4.62
C PHE A 165 -24.24 23.03 -3.74
N PRO A 166 -25.57 23.14 -3.94
CA PRO A 166 -26.53 22.37 -3.16
C PRO A 166 -26.43 20.88 -3.47
N ILE A 167 -26.47 20.04 -2.44
CA ILE A 167 -26.55 18.58 -2.59
C ILE A 167 -28.00 18.17 -2.40
N GLY A 168 -28.50 17.31 -3.29
CA GLY A 168 -29.88 16.84 -3.27
C GLY A 168 -30.76 17.54 -4.30
N SER A 169 -31.67 16.79 -4.90
CA SER A 169 -32.69 17.33 -5.81
C SER A 169 -33.86 17.95 -5.02
N PRO A 170 -34.12 19.28 -5.11
CA PRO A 170 -35.12 19.97 -4.30
C PRO A 170 -36.52 19.37 -4.34
N ASN A 171 -36.91 18.79 -5.48
CA ASN A 171 -38.22 18.17 -5.68
C ASN A 171 -38.49 16.97 -4.75
N TYR A 172 -37.44 16.32 -4.26
CA TYR A 172 -37.52 15.09 -3.45
C TYR A 172 -37.02 15.27 -2.02
N LEU A 173 -36.45 16.43 -1.69
CA LEU A 173 -35.93 16.70 -0.35
C LEU A 173 -37.09 16.79 0.67
N SER A 174 -36.86 16.19 1.84
CA SER A 174 -37.78 16.30 2.98
C SER A 174 -37.91 17.75 3.47
N PRO A 175 -39.02 18.13 4.14
CA PRO A 175 -39.19 19.45 4.72
C PRO A 175 -37.97 19.84 5.57
N GLU A 176 -37.53 18.97 6.48
CA GLU A 176 -36.39 19.25 7.34
C GLU A 176 -35.08 19.43 6.56
N ALA A 177 -34.83 18.71 5.47
CA ALA A 177 -33.62 18.88 4.66
C ALA A 177 -33.54 20.27 4.03
N ILE A 178 -34.68 20.81 3.57
CA ILE A 178 -34.75 22.15 2.96
C ILE A 178 -34.62 23.25 4.01
N TYR A 179 -35.30 23.17 5.16
CA TYR A 179 -35.23 24.22 6.19
C TYR A 179 -33.90 24.26 6.94
N HIS A 180 -33.29 23.11 7.22
CA HIS A 180 -32.03 23.07 7.98
C HIS A 180 -30.84 23.59 7.17
N SER A 181 -30.97 23.73 5.84
CA SER A 181 -29.99 24.46 5.02
C SER A 181 -29.83 25.94 5.42
N GLN A 182 -30.73 26.48 6.27
CA GLN A 182 -30.79 27.89 6.68
C GLN A 182 -30.52 28.12 8.18
N THR A 183 -30.25 27.08 8.99
CA THR A 183 -30.06 27.19 10.46
C THR A 183 -28.78 26.50 10.94
N THR A 184 -28.21 26.96 12.06
CA THR A 184 -26.91 26.50 12.62
C THR A 184 -26.96 25.20 13.45
N ASP A 185 -28.07 24.45 13.47
CA ASP A 185 -28.21 23.21 14.27
C ASP A 185 -28.23 21.95 13.36
N PRO A 186 -27.28 20.98 13.49
CA PRO A 186 -26.90 20.10 12.38
C PRO A 186 -27.40 18.63 12.51
N PHE A 187 -28.70 18.37 12.59
CA PHE A 187 -29.19 16.98 12.63
C PHE A 187 -30.16 16.64 11.49
N ILE A 188 -29.63 16.57 10.27
CA ILE A 188 -30.27 15.81 9.18
C ILE A 188 -30.35 14.34 9.62
N THR A 189 -31.57 13.81 9.69
CA THR A 189 -31.79 12.44 10.17
C THR A 189 -31.75 11.43 9.02
N LYS A 190 -31.53 10.16 9.35
CA LYS A 190 -31.62 9.03 8.42
C LYS A 190 -33.02 8.88 7.77
N LYS A 191 -34.04 9.56 8.29
CA LYS A 191 -35.43 9.51 7.80
C LYS A 191 -35.71 10.47 6.64
N VAL A 192 -34.75 11.31 6.23
CA VAL A 192 -34.93 12.19 5.06
C VAL A 192 -35.06 11.38 3.77
N ASP A 193 -34.30 10.30 3.63
CA ASP A 193 -34.34 9.43 2.44
C ASP A 193 -35.68 8.67 2.32
N VAL A 194 -36.36 8.44 3.44
CA VAL A 194 -37.70 7.82 3.49
C VAL A 194 -38.75 8.74 2.85
N TRP A 195 -38.66 10.05 3.10
CA TRP A 195 -39.54 11.02 2.45
C TRP A 195 -39.33 11.02 0.94
N SER A 196 -38.07 11.09 0.50
CA SER A 196 -37.72 11.07 -0.92
C SER A 196 -38.27 9.84 -1.63
N LEU A 197 -38.18 8.65 -1.00
CA LEU A 197 -38.81 7.44 -1.52
C LEU A 197 -40.34 7.57 -1.63
N GLY A 198 -41.00 8.16 -0.63
CA GLY A 198 -42.45 8.38 -0.65
C GLY A 198 -42.91 9.26 -1.82
N VAL A 199 -42.17 10.34 -2.11
CA VAL A 199 -42.43 11.23 -3.24
C VAL A 199 -42.31 10.44 -4.55
N ILE A 200 -41.19 9.75 -4.77
CA ILE A 200 -40.93 8.98 -5.99
C ILE A 200 -42.00 7.91 -6.24
N LEU A 201 -42.43 7.19 -5.20
CA LEU A 201 -43.46 6.15 -5.34
C LEU A 201 -44.84 6.72 -5.67
N ALA A 202 -45.19 7.89 -5.11
CA ALA A 202 -46.44 8.57 -5.42
C ALA A 202 -46.46 9.04 -6.89
N GLU A 203 -45.34 9.58 -7.39
CA GLU A 203 -45.22 10.03 -8.78
C GLU A 203 -45.31 8.86 -9.77
N LEU A 204 -44.58 7.76 -9.52
CA LEU A 204 -44.61 6.58 -10.37
C LEU A 204 -45.97 5.86 -10.38
N PHE A 205 -46.71 5.90 -9.27
CA PHE A 205 -48.05 5.32 -9.22
C PHE A 205 -49.08 6.18 -9.96
N THR A 206 -49.06 7.50 -9.73
CA THR A 206 -50.05 8.41 -10.31
C THR A 206 -49.75 8.79 -11.76
N GLY A 207 -48.49 8.69 -12.18
CA GLY A 207 -48.01 9.16 -13.47
C GLY A 207 -47.94 10.69 -13.56
N SER A 208 -47.89 11.38 -12.42
CA SER A 208 -47.90 12.84 -12.31
C SER A 208 -46.79 13.28 -11.36
N LEU A 209 -46.22 14.46 -11.59
CA LEU A 209 -45.24 15.04 -10.66
C LEU A 209 -45.90 15.40 -9.33
N PHE A 210 -45.12 15.40 -8.26
CA PHE A 210 -45.57 15.70 -6.90
C PHE A 210 -46.05 17.13 -6.76
N TRP A 211 -45.26 18.07 -7.29
CA TRP A 211 -45.51 19.50 -7.19
C TRP A 211 -46.28 20.00 -8.42
N ASP A 212 -47.26 20.89 -8.21
CA ASP A 212 -47.98 21.59 -9.28
C ASP A 212 -47.10 22.63 -10.01
N ALA A 213 -46.04 23.06 -9.33
CA ALA A 213 -45.03 23.93 -9.89
C ALA A 213 -44.26 23.21 -11.02
N GLY A 214 -43.86 23.95 -12.06
CA GLY A 214 -42.85 23.43 -12.99
C GLY A 214 -41.59 23.00 -12.23
N VAL A 215 -40.82 22.07 -12.80
CA VAL A 215 -39.67 21.35 -12.19
C VAL A 215 -38.61 22.26 -11.51
N ASP A 216 -38.67 23.57 -11.73
CA ASP A 216 -37.66 24.57 -11.34
C ASP A 216 -38.12 25.64 -10.31
N ASP A 217 -39.37 25.64 -9.82
CA ASP A 217 -39.81 26.65 -8.83
C ASP A 217 -39.53 26.22 -7.37
N ILE A 218 -38.25 26.28 -6.99
CA ILE A 218 -37.77 25.96 -5.64
C ILE A 218 -38.48 26.80 -4.56
N ASN A 219 -38.83 28.06 -4.86
CA ASN A 219 -39.49 28.94 -3.89
C ASN A 219 -40.91 28.48 -3.59
N GLN A 220 -41.65 28.06 -4.62
CA GLN A 220 -42.99 27.50 -4.44
C GLN A 220 -42.96 26.18 -3.67
N ILE A 221 -42.01 25.29 -3.97
CA ILE A 221 -41.82 24.03 -3.23
C ILE A 221 -41.50 24.31 -1.76
N THR A 222 -40.56 25.22 -1.50
CA THR A 222 -40.17 25.61 -0.14
C THR A 222 -41.34 26.26 0.62
N THR A 223 -42.19 27.03 -0.05
CA THR A 223 -43.39 27.62 0.58
C THR A 223 -44.42 26.54 0.92
N SER A 224 -44.65 25.61 0.00
CA SER A 224 -45.64 24.53 0.15
C SER A 224 -45.23 23.56 1.27
N LEU A 225 -43.94 23.20 1.35
CA LEU A 225 -43.40 22.40 2.46
C LEU A 225 -43.54 23.11 3.81
N TRP A 226 -43.50 24.45 3.83
CA TRP A 226 -43.52 25.23 5.08
C TRP A 226 -44.92 25.27 5.64
N GLU A 227 -45.90 25.41 4.74
CA GLU A 227 -47.31 25.26 5.04
C GLU A 227 -47.61 23.86 5.59
N LEU A 228 -47.09 22.80 4.98
CA LEU A 228 -47.24 21.42 5.49
C LEU A 228 -46.63 21.25 6.89
N LEU A 229 -45.41 21.74 7.11
CA LEU A 229 -44.73 21.62 8.40
C LEU A 229 -45.48 22.40 9.49
N SER A 230 -45.86 23.65 9.20
CA SER A 230 -46.61 24.52 10.13
C SER A 230 -47.97 23.91 10.50
N ARG A 231 -48.65 23.27 9.55
CA ARG A 231 -49.90 22.53 9.81
C ARG A 231 -49.66 21.31 10.69
N SER A 232 -48.59 20.55 10.44
CA SER A 232 -48.26 19.36 11.23
C SER A 232 -47.99 19.68 12.71
N GLU A 233 -47.47 20.87 13.01
CA GLU A 233 -47.26 21.36 14.38
C GLU A 233 -48.55 21.81 15.08
N GLN A 234 -49.58 22.18 14.31
CA GLN A 234 -50.88 22.68 14.80
C GLN A 234 -51.92 21.58 14.98
N ILE A 235 -51.71 20.37 14.45
CA ILE A 235 -52.64 19.25 14.59
C ILE A 235 -52.59 18.72 16.03
N ASP A 236 -53.70 18.90 16.76
CA ASP A 236 -53.91 18.30 18.08
C ASP A 236 -53.90 16.76 17.98
N LYS A 237 -53.39 16.09 19.02
CA LYS A 237 -53.17 14.62 19.08
C LYS A 237 -54.39 13.73 18.79
N ASN A 238 -55.58 14.29 18.58
CA ASN A 238 -56.80 13.58 18.24
C ASN A 238 -57.66 14.40 17.25
N ALA A 239 -57.35 14.36 15.95
CA ALA A 239 -58.29 14.20 14.84
C ALA A 239 -57.71 14.78 13.53
N THR A 240 -57.66 13.94 12.49
CA THR A 240 -57.23 14.19 11.10
C THR A 240 -55.72 14.35 10.88
N GLY A 241 -55.15 13.50 10.03
CA GLY A 241 -53.76 13.61 9.58
C GLY A 241 -53.59 14.78 8.62
N VAL A 242 -52.35 15.28 8.45
CA VAL A 242 -52.03 16.44 7.60
C VAL A 242 -52.65 16.33 6.19
N TRP A 243 -52.68 15.11 5.67
CA TRP A 243 -53.17 14.78 4.33
C TRP A 243 -54.70 14.76 4.19
N ASP A 244 -55.46 14.72 5.29
CA ASP A 244 -56.92 14.65 5.27
C ASP A 244 -57.59 16.02 5.01
N SER A 245 -56.81 17.09 4.91
CA SER A 245 -57.28 18.45 4.62
C SER A 245 -57.50 18.67 3.12
N SER A 246 -58.63 19.28 2.74
CA SER A 246 -58.99 19.59 1.34
C SER A 246 -58.17 20.71 0.71
N ASP A 247 -57.48 21.52 1.51
CA ASP A 247 -56.93 22.81 1.09
C ASP A 247 -55.39 22.80 1.11
N ILE A 248 -54.75 21.75 0.60
CA ILE A 248 -53.29 21.67 0.48
C ILE A 248 -52.88 22.29 -0.86
N SER A 249 -52.14 23.40 -0.84
CA SER A 249 -51.70 24.11 -2.04
C SER A 249 -50.35 23.57 -2.55
N GLY A 250 -50.15 23.60 -3.88
CA GLY A 250 -48.86 23.29 -4.51
C GLY A 250 -48.58 21.80 -4.79
N ILE A 251 -49.49 20.88 -4.44
CA ILE A 251 -49.38 19.44 -4.72
C ILE A 251 -50.39 19.03 -5.78
N CYS A 252 -49.96 18.19 -6.72
CA CYS A 252 -50.78 17.77 -7.84
C CYS A 252 -52.04 16.99 -7.43
N GLU A 253 -53.17 17.29 -8.08
CA GLU A 253 -54.50 16.71 -7.79
C GLU A 253 -54.51 15.16 -7.77
N PRO A 254 -53.87 14.42 -8.71
CA PRO A 254 -53.82 12.96 -8.66
C PRO A 254 -53.11 12.41 -7.43
N ILE A 255 -52.11 13.12 -6.90
CA ILE A 255 -51.35 12.73 -5.71
C ILE A 255 -52.14 13.04 -4.44
N LEU A 256 -52.81 14.19 -4.38
CA LEU A 256 -53.75 14.47 -3.29
C LEU A 256 -54.86 13.42 -3.23
N LYS A 257 -55.42 13.00 -4.38
CA LYS A 257 -56.40 11.90 -4.45
C LYS A 257 -55.85 10.58 -3.92
N LEU A 258 -54.60 10.24 -4.25
CA LEU A 258 -53.92 9.05 -3.71
C LEU A 258 -53.83 9.11 -2.18
N LEU A 259 -53.43 10.26 -1.63
CA LEU A 259 -53.23 10.46 -0.20
C LEU A 259 -54.55 10.65 0.58
N GLN A 260 -55.62 11.13 -0.05
CA GLN A 260 -56.91 11.35 0.60
C GLN A 260 -57.89 10.18 0.45
N SER A 261 -57.65 9.27 -0.50
CA SER A 261 -58.53 8.13 -0.72
C SER A 261 -58.61 7.24 0.53
N THR A 262 -59.85 6.98 0.94
CA THR A 262 -60.22 6.00 1.99
C THR A 262 -60.95 4.80 1.39
N GLU A 263 -60.87 4.61 0.08
CA GLU A 263 -61.46 3.44 -0.59
C GLU A 263 -60.77 2.16 -0.11
N ASP A 264 -61.55 1.10 0.09
CA ASP A 264 -61.06 -0.24 0.42
C ASP A 264 -60.88 -1.03 -0.88
N ASP A 265 -59.74 -0.81 -1.53
CA ASP A 265 -59.36 -1.44 -2.80
C ASP A 265 -58.01 -2.19 -2.65
N ASP A 266 -57.55 -2.82 -3.73
CA ASP A 266 -56.30 -3.59 -3.78
C ASP A 266 -55.03 -2.75 -3.50
N TYR A 267 -55.14 -1.42 -3.45
CA TYR A 267 -54.04 -0.48 -3.21
C TYR A 267 -54.05 0.11 -1.80
N THR A 268 -54.95 -0.32 -0.91
CA THR A 268 -55.07 0.19 0.47
C THR A 268 -53.76 0.11 1.24
N GLU A 269 -53.06 -1.03 1.16
CA GLU A 269 -51.76 -1.22 1.81
C GLU A 269 -50.67 -0.32 1.22
N PHE A 270 -50.69 -0.09 -0.10
CA PHE A 270 -49.76 0.80 -0.78
C PHE A 270 -49.99 2.26 -0.36
N ARG A 271 -51.25 2.71 -0.28
CA ARG A 271 -51.60 4.05 0.22
C ARG A 271 -51.11 4.27 1.64
N GLN A 272 -51.32 3.30 2.53
CA GLN A 272 -50.83 3.37 3.93
C GLN A 272 -49.30 3.42 4.00
N PHE A 273 -48.62 2.65 3.14
CA PHE A 273 -47.16 2.66 3.05
C PHE A 273 -46.63 4.03 2.60
N VAL A 274 -47.17 4.59 1.50
CA VAL A 274 -46.77 5.92 0.99
C VAL A 274 -47.04 7.01 2.03
N LYS A 275 -48.17 6.96 2.73
CA LYS A 275 -48.47 7.89 3.86
C LYS A 275 -47.43 7.79 4.98
N SER A 276 -46.99 6.58 5.33
CA SER A 276 -45.96 6.36 6.35
C SER A 276 -44.60 6.92 5.94
N CYS A 277 -44.28 6.90 4.64
CA CYS A 277 -43.09 7.56 4.10
C CYS A 277 -43.21 9.09 4.13
N LEU A 278 -44.38 9.62 3.77
CA LEU A 278 -44.69 11.05 3.69
C LEU A 278 -45.22 11.65 5.01
N GLU A 279 -44.87 11.05 6.15
CA GLU A 279 -45.16 11.63 7.46
C GLU A 279 -44.34 12.91 7.64
N VAL A 280 -45.03 14.06 7.73
CA VAL A 280 -44.38 15.39 7.73
C VAL A 280 -43.54 15.59 8.98
N ASN A 281 -44.01 15.13 10.15
CA ASN A 281 -43.26 15.20 11.38
C ASN A 281 -42.17 14.11 11.43
N VAL A 282 -40.90 14.52 11.37
CA VAL A 282 -39.74 13.61 11.38
C VAL A 282 -39.69 12.67 12.60
N SER A 283 -40.27 13.09 13.74
CA SER A 283 -40.32 12.25 14.95
C SER A 283 -41.21 11.04 14.75
N ASN A 284 -42.32 11.22 14.04
CA ASN A 284 -43.31 10.18 13.75
C ASN A 284 -42.97 9.35 12.51
N ARG A 285 -42.21 9.91 11.56
CA ARG A 285 -41.82 9.21 10.32
C ARG A 285 -41.07 7.92 10.63
N CYS A 286 -41.40 6.83 9.95
CA CYS A 286 -40.74 5.55 10.14
C CYS A 286 -39.28 5.58 9.66
N THR A 287 -38.42 4.77 10.28
CA THR A 287 -37.08 4.47 9.73
C THR A 287 -37.16 3.43 8.61
N PRO A 288 -36.12 3.27 7.78
CA PRO A 288 -36.10 2.21 6.77
C PRO A 288 -36.37 0.80 7.34
N ASP A 289 -35.78 0.46 8.49
CA ASP A 289 -35.98 -0.84 9.15
C ASP A 289 -37.43 -1.07 9.60
N GLN A 290 -38.08 -0.01 10.11
CA GLN A 290 -39.48 -0.07 10.51
C GLN A 290 -40.38 -0.30 9.30
N LEU A 291 -40.10 0.39 8.18
CA LEU A 291 -40.85 0.24 6.94
C LEU A 291 -40.69 -1.13 6.29
N LEU A 292 -39.54 -1.80 6.42
CA LEU A 292 -39.35 -3.17 5.92
C LEU A 292 -40.32 -4.19 6.57
N SER A 293 -40.87 -3.85 7.74
CA SER A 293 -41.86 -4.67 8.47
C SER A 293 -43.32 -4.28 8.17
N HIS A 294 -43.56 -3.34 7.25
CA HIS A 294 -44.89 -2.86 6.89
C HIS A 294 -45.73 -3.94 6.17
N SER A 295 -47.05 -3.96 6.39
CA SER A 295 -47.99 -4.95 5.81
C SER A 295 -47.96 -5.03 4.29
N PHE A 296 -47.67 -3.90 3.63
CA PHE A 296 -47.45 -3.81 2.18
C PHE A 296 -46.44 -4.84 1.64
N PHE A 297 -45.49 -5.32 2.45
CA PHE A 297 -44.50 -6.32 2.05
C PHE A 297 -44.84 -7.76 2.44
N THR A 298 -46.00 -8.02 3.06
CA THR A 298 -46.45 -9.38 3.44
C THR A 298 -46.31 -10.41 2.30
N PRO A 299 -46.71 -10.13 1.04
CA PRO A 299 -46.54 -11.07 -0.07
C PRO A 299 -45.08 -11.44 -0.39
N ILE A 300 -44.13 -10.53 -0.13
CA ILE A 300 -42.69 -10.74 -0.37
C ILE A 300 -42.07 -11.59 0.76
N HIS A 301 -42.57 -11.47 1.98
CA HIS A 301 -42.08 -12.25 3.13
C HIS A 301 -42.44 -13.74 3.04
N GLU A 302 -43.50 -14.10 2.29
CA GLU A 302 -43.93 -15.50 2.04
C GLU A 302 -43.10 -16.20 0.95
N ILE A 303 -42.58 -15.44 -0.02
CA ILE A 303 -41.61 -15.92 -1.00
C ILE A 303 -40.24 -15.82 -0.34
N GLY A 304 -39.87 -16.85 0.44
CA GLY A 304 -38.64 -16.86 1.24
C GLY A 304 -37.42 -16.31 0.49
N VAL A 305 -37.13 -15.03 0.71
CA VAL A 305 -35.92 -14.39 0.20
C VAL A 305 -34.78 -14.97 1.03
N GLY A 306 -34.04 -15.90 0.43
CA GLY A 306 -32.97 -16.64 1.09
C GLY A 306 -32.06 -15.73 1.91
N LYS A 307 -31.97 -16.02 3.22
CA LYS A 307 -30.94 -15.47 4.09
C LYS A 307 -29.59 -16.07 3.72
N GLU A 308 -28.87 -15.52 2.75
CA GLU A 308 -27.42 -15.78 2.63
C GLU A 308 -26.64 -14.60 2.04
N TYR A 309 -26.08 -13.78 2.92
CA TYR A 309 -24.70 -13.32 2.80
C TYR A 309 -24.10 -13.36 4.19
N LYS A 310 -23.43 -14.47 4.52
CA LYS A 310 -23.01 -14.78 5.90
C LYS A 310 -21.51 -14.98 6.09
N TYR A 311 -20.67 -14.51 5.17
CA TYR A 311 -19.21 -14.68 5.26
C TYR A 311 -18.42 -13.45 4.77
N TRP A 312 -17.52 -12.94 5.60
CA TRP A 312 -16.68 -11.76 5.32
C TRP A 312 -15.63 -11.96 4.21
N TRP A 313 -15.37 -13.21 3.82
CA TRP A 313 -14.41 -13.57 2.75
C TRP A 313 -15.06 -13.88 1.40
N VAL A 314 -16.39 -13.97 1.34
CA VAL A 314 -17.16 -13.94 0.09
C VAL A 314 -17.67 -12.51 -0.05
N LYS A 315 -16.77 -11.55 -0.24
CA LYS A 315 -17.17 -10.24 -0.77
C LYS A 315 -17.65 -10.52 -2.18
N PRO A 316 -18.95 -10.38 -2.49
CA PRO A 316 -19.33 -10.34 -3.88
C PRO A 316 -18.57 -9.12 -4.41
N PHE A 317 -17.67 -9.31 -5.35
CA PHE A 317 -17.22 -8.19 -6.17
C PHE A 317 -18.18 -8.19 -7.34
N LEU A 318 -18.54 -7.03 -7.86
CA LEU A 318 -19.21 -7.06 -9.15
C LEU A 318 -18.20 -7.55 -10.16
N TYR A 319 -18.43 -8.79 -10.57
CA TYR A 319 -17.67 -9.43 -11.61
C TYR A 319 -18.19 -8.89 -12.93
N SER A 320 -17.27 -8.58 -13.82
CA SER A 320 -17.48 -8.21 -15.23
C SER A 320 -18.31 -9.16 -16.09
N SER A 321 -18.95 -10.17 -15.52
CA SER A 321 -19.95 -11.00 -16.20
C SER A 321 -21.11 -10.21 -16.82
N CYS A 322 -21.23 -8.92 -16.50
CA CYS A 322 -22.26 -8.01 -17.01
C CYS A 322 -21.69 -6.75 -17.69
N LEU A 323 -20.39 -6.69 -18.05
CA LEU A 323 -19.82 -5.50 -18.72
C LEU A 323 -20.26 -5.41 -20.19
N SER A 324 -20.47 -4.19 -20.69
CA SER A 324 -20.85 -3.97 -22.09
C SER A 324 -19.75 -4.41 -23.06
N LEU A 325 -20.15 -5.07 -24.14
CA LEU A 325 -19.31 -5.31 -25.30
C LEU A 325 -19.43 -4.09 -26.22
N ASP A 326 -18.31 -3.39 -26.45
CA ASP A 326 -18.27 -2.21 -27.32
C ASP A 326 -18.36 -2.65 -28.80
N ASP A 327 -19.53 -3.11 -29.26
CA ASP A 327 -19.77 -3.53 -30.64
C ASP A 327 -20.54 -2.45 -31.43
N ASP A 328 -19.85 -1.34 -31.74
CA ASP A 328 -20.25 -0.43 -32.82
C ASP A 328 -19.57 -0.86 -34.13
N HIS A 329 -20.03 -1.97 -34.71
CA HIS A 329 -19.80 -2.28 -36.13
C HIS A 329 -21.13 -2.66 -36.79
N PRO A 330 -21.78 -1.75 -37.52
CA PRO A 330 -23.03 -2.02 -38.21
C PRO A 330 -22.76 -2.71 -39.55
N GLU A 331 -22.09 -3.86 -39.56
CA GLU A 331 -21.97 -4.74 -40.72
C GLU A 331 -21.23 -6.03 -40.35
N HIS A 332 -21.93 -7.02 -39.79
CA HIS A 332 -21.67 -8.44 -40.05
C HIS A 332 -22.76 -9.30 -39.39
N SER A 333 -23.90 -9.39 -40.06
CA SER A 333 -24.83 -10.50 -39.84
C SER A 333 -24.21 -11.81 -40.35
N LYS A 334 -24.27 -12.85 -39.50
CA LYS A 334 -24.09 -14.29 -39.75
C LYS A 334 -22.65 -14.85 -39.69
N ALA A 335 -22.24 -15.36 -38.53
CA ALA A 335 -21.55 -16.65 -38.38
C ALA A 335 -21.56 -17.13 -36.89
N PRO A 336 -21.36 -18.43 -36.60
CA PRO A 336 -21.95 -19.15 -35.48
C PRO A 336 -21.12 -19.15 -34.18
N ASP A 337 -21.82 -19.36 -33.06
CA ASP A 337 -21.36 -20.01 -31.81
C ASP A 337 -19.90 -19.74 -31.38
N ARG A 338 -19.56 -18.47 -31.14
CA ARG A 338 -18.39 -18.11 -30.32
C ARG A 338 -18.83 -18.07 -28.86
N GLY A 339 -18.77 -19.21 -28.18
CA GLY A 339 -18.96 -19.26 -26.73
C GLY A 339 -18.06 -18.27 -26.00
N ASP A 340 -18.63 -17.54 -25.04
CA ASP A 340 -18.04 -16.99 -23.81
C ASP A 340 -16.52 -16.72 -23.82
N LYS A 341 -16.08 -15.59 -24.39
CA LYS A 341 -14.64 -15.24 -24.50
C LYS A 341 -14.25 -13.79 -24.16
N ASP A 342 -15.04 -13.02 -23.40
CA ASP A 342 -14.51 -11.75 -22.86
C ASP A 342 -13.46 -12.06 -21.79
N ILE A 343 -12.22 -11.63 -22.02
CA ILE A 343 -11.08 -11.78 -21.09
C ILE A 343 -11.31 -11.09 -19.76
N LEU A 344 -12.13 -10.03 -19.76
CA LEU A 344 -12.42 -9.29 -18.56
C LEU A 344 -13.37 -10.06 -17.66
N ARG A 345 -14.17 -11.01 -18.18
CA ARG A 345 -15.27 -11.69 -17.48
C ARG A 345 -14.82 -12.36 -16.16
N GLY A 346 -15.58 -12.15 -15.09
CA GLY A 346 -15.25 -12.72 -13.78
C GLY A 346 -14.19 -11.93 -12.99
N ILE A 347 -13.82 -10.72 -13.43
CA ILE A 347 -12.85 -9.84 -12.76
C ILE A 347 -13.59 -8.72 -12.02
N PRO A 348 -13.20 -8.39 -10.76
CA PRO A 348 -13.74 -7.25 -10.03
C PRO A 348 -13.53 -5.90 -10.74
N LEU A 349 -14.53 -5.00 -10.69
CA LEU A 349 -14.43 -3.65 -11.27
C LEU A 349 -13.19 -2.87 -10.80
N SER A 350 -12.84 -2.95 -9.52
CA SER A 350 -11.64 -2.30 -8.98
C SER A 350 -10.33 -2.80 -9.62
N GLN A 351 -10.27 -4.09 -9.97
CA GLN A 351 -9.13 -4.67 -10.70
C GLN A 351 -9.12 -4.23 -12.16
N ILE A 352 -10.30 -4.15 -12.79
CA ILE A 352 -10.42 -3.67 -14.17
C ILE A 352 -9.98 -2.22 -14.26
N TYR A 353 -10.41 -1.36 -13.34
CA TYR A 353 -9.95 0.03 -13.28
C TYR A 353 -8.43 0.13 -13.03
N TYR A 354 -7.86 -0.74 -12.19
CA TYR A 354 -6.41 -0.81 -12.01
C TYR A 354 -5.68 -1.16 -13.32
N PHE A 355 -6.13 -2.19 -14.05
CA PHE A 355 -5.54 -2.54 -15.34
C PHE A 355 -5.79 -1.47 -16.41
N TRP A 356 -6.94 -0.81 -16.39
CA TRP A 356 -7.25 0.32 -17.28
C TRP A 356 -6.26 1.46 -17.10
N LYS A 357 -5.94 1.84 -15.85
CA LYS A 357 -4.88 2.82 -15.56
C LYS A 357 -3.52 2.38 -16.10
N LEU A 358 -3.15 1.10 -15.92
CA LEU A 358 -1.90 0.54 -16.45
C LEU A 358 -1.85 0.53 -17.99
N ALA A 359 -3.01 0.37 -18.65
CA ALA A 359 -3.13 0.43 -20.10
C ALA A 359 -2.99 1.86 -20.65
N GLY A 360 -2.69 2.85 -19.81
CA GLY A 360 -2.59 4.26 -20.18
C GLY A 360 -3.92 5.01 -20.06
N GLY A 361 -4.93 4.41 -19.41
CA GLY A 361 -6.17 5.08 -19.08
C GLY A 361 -5.93 6.22 -18.09
N ASP A 362 -6.39 7.41 -18.46
CA ASP A 362 -6.37 8.62 -17.63
C ASP A 362 -7.70 9.33 -17.79
N VAL A 363 -8.36 9.67 -16.67
CA VAL A 363 -9.73 10.17 -16.68
C VAL A 363 -9.80 11.52 -17.39
N GLU A 364 -8.87 12.44 -17.11
CA GLU A 364 -8.85 13.75 -17.77
C GLU A 364 -8.57 13.62 -19.27
N SER A 365 -7.62 12.76 -19.66
CA SER A 365 -7.27 12.53 -21.06
C SER A 365 -8.42 11.90 -21.85
N GLU A 366 -9.16 10.97 -21.25
CA GLU A 366 -10.30 10.32 -21.90
C GLU A 366 -11.46 11.30 -22.10
N LEU A 367 -11.79 12.09 -21.08
CA LEU A 367 -12.80 13.14 -21.19
C LEU A 367 -12.38 14.24 -22.17
N ALA A 368 -11.09 14.55 -22.29
CA ALA A 368 -10.59 15.52 -23.26
C ALA A 368 -10.67 15.02 -24.71
N LYS A 369 -10.50 13.71 -24.97
CA LYS A 369 -10.63 13.13 -26.33
C LYS A 369 -12.06 13.23 -26.87
N GLU A 370 -13.04 13.16 -25.97
CA GLU A 370 -14.47 13.27 -26.28
C GLU A 370 -14.94 14.74 -26.33
N ASP A 371 -14.01 15.72 -26.32
CA ASP A 371 -14.27 17.17 -26.29
C ASP A 371 -15.14 17.63 -25.09
N LEU A 372 -15.16 16.83 -24.01
CA LEU A 372 -15.98 17.09 -22.82
C LEU A 372 -15.34 18.09 -21.87
N LEU A 373 -14.01 18.21 -21.88
CA LEU A 373 -13.23 19.16 -21.08
C LEU A 373 -12.78 20.36 -21.94
N LEU A 374 -13.45 21.50 -21.82
CA LEU A 374 -13.08 22.76 -22.49
C LEU A 374 -12.00 23.49 -21.67
N SER A 375 -10.99 24.03 -22.35
CA SER A 375 -9.82 24.68 -21.73
C SER A 375 -10.04 26.14 -21.30
N THR A 376 -11.27 26.65 -21.32
CA THR A 376 -11.57 28.05 -21.00
C THR A 376 -11.97 28.24 -19.53
N PRO A 377 -11.34 29.17 -18.78
CA PRO A 377 -11.82 29.52 -17.46
C PRO A 377 -13.23 30.13 -17.55
N PRO A 378 -14.22 29.69 -16.76
CA PRO A 378 -15.52 30.30 -16.71
C PRO A 378 -15.36 31.72 -16.16
N ILE A 379 -16.17 32.63 -16.68
CA ILE A 379 -16.26 33.99 -16.16
C ILE A 379 -17.02 33.90 -14.83
N GLU A 380 -16.27 33.77 -13.72
CA GLU A 380 -16.88 33.51 -12.40
C GLU A 380 -17.72 34.69 -11.87
N ARG A 381 -17.38 35.93 -12.25
CA ARG A 381 -18.08 37.15 -11.83
C ARG A 381 -17.95 38.27 -12.86
N ILE A 382 -19.03 39.01 -13.06
CA ILE A 382 -18.95 40.39 -13.56
C ILE A 382 -18.63 41.28 -12.35
N PRO A 383 -17.69 42.24 -12.44
CA PRO A 383 -17.34 43.11 -11.33
C PRO A 383 -18.58 43.79 -10.73
N ARG A 384 -18.71 43.74 -9.39
CA ARG A 384 -19.79 44.41 -8.67
C ARG A 384 -19.61 45.92 -8.79
N THR A 385 -20.54 46.56 -9.46
CA THR A 385 -20.66 48.01 -9.54
C THR A 385 -21.75 48.47 -8.58
N VAL A 386 -21.41 49.38 -7.67
CA VAL A 386 -22.41 50.00 -6.80
C VAL A 386 -22.82 51.32 -7.44
N ARG A 387 -24.09 51.46 -7.79
CA ARG A 387 -24.63 52.73 -8.30
C ARG A 387 -24.61 53.75 -7.17
N VAL A 388 -23.77 54.77 -7.32
CA VAL A 388 -23.58 55.85 -6.32
C VAL A 388 -24.88 56.64 -6.05
N SER A 389 -25.82 56.65 -7.00
CA SER A 389 -27.08 57.40 -6.91
C SER A 389 -28.14 56.80 -6.00
N ASP A 390 -28.23 55.47 -5.92
CA ASP A 390 -29.31 54.75 -5.23
C ASP A 390 -28.80 53.59 -4.36
N GLY A 391 -27.49 53.37 -4.30
CA GLY A 391 -26.85 52.30 -3.53
C GLY A 391 -27.13 50.90 -4.05
N ARG A 392 -27.74 50.75 -5.25
CA ARG A 392 -28.01 49.44 -5.82
C ARG A 392 -26.72 48.81 -6.33
N GLU A 393 -26.45 47.59 -5.90
CA GLU A 393 -25.38 46.77 -6.45
C GLU A 393 -25.84 46.16 -7.78
N GLU A 394 -25.16 46.48 -8.88
CA GLU A 394 -25.26 45.82 -10.18
C GLU A 394 -24.03 44.93 -10.38
N GLY A 395 -24.24 43.62 -10.54
CA GLY A 395 -23.22 42.60 -10.74
C GLY A 395 -23.83 41.22 -10.61
N THR A 396 -23.27 40.20 -11.26
CA THR A 396 -23.80 38.83 -11.14
C THR A 396 -23.37 38.19 -9.82
N ARG A 397 -24.25 37.38 -9.21
CA ARG A 397 -23.83 36.39 -8.19
C ARG A 397 -22.81 35.45 -8.85
N LYS A 398 -21.90 34.88 -8.05
CA LYS A 398 -20.94 33.87 -8.54
C LYS A 398 -21.76 32.78 -9.24
N ASP A 399 -21.50 32.55 -10.52
CA ASP A 399 -22.13 31.44 -11.22
C ASP A 399 -21.58 30.15 -10.63
N THR A 400 -22.45 29.28 -10.11
CA THR A 400 -22.07 28.00 -9.49
C THR A 400 -22.39 26.83 -10.39
N ALA A 401 -23.00 27.06 -11.57
CA ALA A 401 -23.44 26.01 -12.48
C ALA A 401 -22.29 25.14 -13.01
N PHE A 402 -21.06 25.67 -13.03
CA PHE A 402 -19.88 24.89 -13.44
C PHE A 402 -19.28 24.06 -12.30
N LEU A 403 -19.67 24.25 -11.03
CA LEU A 403 -19.04 23.58 -9.89
C LEU A 403 -19.44 22.12 -9.75
N TYR A 404 -20.58 21.73 -10.29
CA TYR A 404 -21.10 20.37 -10.28
C TYR A 404 -21.69 20.07 -11.65
N SER A 405 -21.55 18.84 -12.12
CA SER A 405 -22.12 18.37 -13.38
C SER A 405 -22.85 17.06 -13.10
N ASP A 406 -24.13 17.03 -13.44
CA ASP A 406 -24.98 15.83 -13.37
C ASP A 406 -24.66 14.83 -14.50
N THR A 407 -23.78 15.19 -15.43
CA THR A 407 -23.40 14.34 -16.55
C THR A 407 -22.49 13.21 -16.08
N ILE A 408 -22.90 11.97 -16.32
CA ILE A 408 -22.10 10.77 -16.07
C ILE A 408 -21.41 10.35 -17.36
N TYR A 409 -20.11 10.12 -17.29
CA TYR A 409 -19.29 9.66 -18.41
C TYR A 409 -18.87 8.22 -18.23
N THR A 410 -18.72 7.48 -19.32
CA THR A 410 -18.35 6.05 -19.29
C THR A 410 -16.92 5.88 -19.77
N LEU A 411 -16.08 5.18 -19.01
CA LEU A 411 -14.70 4.91 -19.42
C LEU A 411 -14.64 3.77 -20.47
N SER A 412 -13.98 4.03 -21.59
CA SER A 412 -13.77 3.01 -22.63
C SER A 412 -12.80 1.92 -22.16
N LEU A 413 -13.15 0.65 -22.40
CA LEU A 413 -12.31 -0.51 -22.08
C LEU A 413 -11.57 -1.07 -23.30
N LYS A 414 -11.68 -0.41 -24.47
CA LYS A 414 -11.16 -0.90 -25.75
C LYS A 414 -9.64 -1.13 -25.74
N GLU A 415 -8.87 -0.12 -25.32
CA GLU A 415 -7.40 -0.21 -25.26
C GLU A 415 -6.94 -1.30 -24.29
N LEU A 416 -7.61 -1.42 -23.14
CA LEU A 416 -7.34 -2.47 -22.16
C LEU A 416 -7.56 -3.86 -22.75
N ARG A 417 -8.72 -4.10 -23.40
CA ARG A 417 -9.04 -5.37 -24.06
C ARG A 417 -8.00 -5.71 -25.12
N GLN A 418 -7.65 -4.76 -26.00
CA GLN A 418 -6.64 -4.96 -27.03
C GLN A 418 -5.28 -5.35 -26.46
N ARG A 419 -4.81 -4.68 -25.39
CA ARG A 419 -3.53 -5.01 -24.73
C ARG A 419 -3.56 -6.36 -24.05
N LEU A 420 -4.67 -6.71 -23.39
CA LEU A 420 -4.80 -8.01 -22.72
C LEU A 420 -4.88 -9.15 -23.74
N GLU A 421 -5.66 -9.00 -24.82
CA GLU A 421 -5.73 -9.99 -25.90
C GLU A 421 -4.35 -10.25 -26.53
N ALA A 422 -3.59 -9.17 -26.78
CA ALA A 422 -2.20 -9.28 -27.24
C ALA A 422 -1.32 -10.01 -26.22
N ALA A 423 -1.53 -9.79 -24.92
CA ALA A 423 -0.74 -10.39 -23.85
C ALA A 423 -1.12 -11.84 -23.50
N THR A 424 -2.35 -12.29 -23.75
CA THR A 424 -2.86 -13.60 -23.31
C THR A 424 -3.31 -14.53 -24.43
N GLY A 425 -3.03 -14.18 -25.69
CA GLY A 425 -3.43 -14.97 -26.87
C GLY A 425 -2.78 -16.37 -26.95
N PRO A 426 -3.31 -17.25 -27.82
CA PRO A 426 -2.93 -18.67 -27.92
C PRO A 426 -1.49 -18.94 -28.40
N ASN A 427 -0.78 -17.94 -28.91
CA ASN A 427 0.60 -18.06 -29.38
C ASN A 427 1.66 -17.69 -28.32
N ARG A 428 1.27 -17.64 -27.04
CA ARG A 428 2.18 -17.23 -25.97
C ARG A 428 2.94 -18.43 -25.37
N GLU A 429 4.24 -18.25 -25.19
CA GLU A 429 5.10 -19.19 -24.46
C GLU A 429 4.79 -19.14 -22.95
N THR A 430 4.78 -20.31 -22.30
CA THR A 430 4.58 -20.45 -20.85
C THR A 430 5.64 -19.64 -20.09
N PHE A 431 5.19 -18.72 -19.24
CA PHE A 431 6.07 -17.86 -18.46
C PHE A 431 6.69 -18.65 -17.30
N GLU A 432 8.01 -18.84 -17.32
CA GLU A 432 8.74 -19.32 -16.15
C GLU A 432 9.17 -18.12 -15.30
N TRP A 433 8.71 -18.09 -14.05
CA TRP A 433 9.09 -17.07 -13.10
C TRP A 433 10.52 -17.33 -12.66
N ASP A 434 11.47 -16.53 -13.14
CA ASP A 434 12.86 -16.62 -12.71
C ASP A 434 12.97 -16.15 -11.24
N THR A 435 12.79 -17.08 -10.31
CA THR A 435 13.01 -16.88 -8.88
C THR A 435 14.50 -16.90 -8.52
N ASP A 436 15.36 -17.24 -9.48
CA ASP A 436 16.81 -17.20 -9.37
C ASP A 436 17.34 -15.77 -9.54
N TYR A 437 16.47 -14.75 -9.64
CA TYR A 437 16.84 -13.36 -9.34
C TYR A 437 17.53 -13.23 -7.96
N PHE A 438 17.16 -14.09 -7.01
CA PHE A 438 17.87 -14.21 -5.73
C PHE A 438 19.28 -14.77 -5.86
N LEU A 439 19.63 -15.40 -6.98
CA LEU A 439 20.92 -15.99 -7.31
C LEU A 439 21.74 -15.13 -8.27
N VAL A 440 21.14 -14.19 -9.02
CA VAL A 440 21.87 -13.21 -9.85
C VAL A 440 22.81 -12.41 -8.94
N VAL A 441 24.09 -12.76 -9.01
CA VAL A 441 25.18 -11.96 -8.48
C VAL A 441 25.53 -11.00 -9.60
N ASP A 442 25.48 -9.69 -9.33
CA ASP A 442 25.93 -8.72 -10.29
C ASP A 442 27.37 -9.08 -10.70
N THR A 443 27.59 -9.26 -11.99
CA THR A 443 28.94 -9.51 -12.50
C THR A 443 29.85 -8.38 -12.12
N ASP A 444 29.36 -7.16 -11.87
CA ASP A 444 30.20 -6.02 -11.48
C ASP A 444 30.70 -6.07 -10.02
N ASP A 445 29.90 -6.58 -9.08
CA ASP A 445 30.39 -6.93 -7.73
C ASP A 445 31.32 -8.18 -7.78
N MET A 446 31.23 -8.97 -8.85
CA MET A 446 32.23 -9.98 -9.25
C MET A 446 33.35 -9.44 -10.18
N ASN A 447 33.27 -8.23 -10.74
CA ASN A 447 34.26 -7.67 -11.67
C ASN A 447 35.24 -6.75 -10.94
N PHE A 448 34.86 -6.21 -9.77
CA PHE A 448 35.87 -5.82 -8.78
C PHE A 448 36.73 -7.02 -8.32
N LEU A 449 36.29 -8.25 -8.61
CA LEU A 449 37.05 -9.50 -8.40
C LEU A 449 37.78 -10.01 -9.66
N VAL A 450 37.71 -9.36 -10.84
CA VAL A 450 38.26 -9.91 -12.10
C VAL A 450 39.19 -8.95 -12.89
N ASP A 451 39.43 -7.71 -12.47
CA ASP A 451 40.56 -6.94 -13.03
C ASP A 451 41.90 -7.32 -12.37
N THR A 452 42.32 -8.55 -12.66
CA THR A 452 43.69 -9.02 -12.92
C THR A 452 43.69 -10.54 -12.70
N MET A 453 43.34 -11.32 -13.72
CA MET A 453 44.01 -12.57 -14.12
C MET A 453 43.15 -13.20 -15.23
N SER A 454 43.50 -12.88 -16.47
CA SER A 454 43.26 -13.81 -17.56
C SER A 454 44.09 -15.07 -17.30
N ASP A 455 43.45 -16.16 -16.90
CA ASP A 455 43.90 -17.48 -17.33
C ASP A 455 42.70 -18.43 -17.37
N ASP A 456 42.37 -18.83 -18.59
CA ASP A 456 41.35 -19.81 -18.95
C ASP A 456 41.73 -21.19 -18.40
N SER A 457 41.35 -21.50 -17.16
CA SER A 457 41.09 -22.89 -16.74
C SER A 457 40.59 -22.94 -15.31
N ILE A 458 39.28 -23.13 -15.14
CA ILE A 458 38.61 -24.02 -14.17
C ILE A 458 37.11 -23.70 -14.33
N LYS A 459 36.44 -24.44 -15.22
CA LYS A 459 34.99 -24.62 -15.18
C LYS A 459 34.75 -25.93 -14.44
N THR A 460 34.32 -25.90 -13.17
CA THR A 460 33.60 -27.01 -12.54
C THR A 460 32.99 -26.62 -11.19
N SER A 461 31.67 -26.81 -11.09
CA SER A 461 30.89 -27.14 -9.87
C SER A 461 30.95 -26.24 -8.61
N ASP A 462 31.00 -24.92 -8.74
CA ASP A 462 31.02 -24.00 -7.60
C ASP A 462 29.61 -23.55 -7.10
N ASP A 463 28.53 -23.82 -7.83
CA ASP A 463 27.18 -23.34 -7.48
C ASP A 463 26.54 -24.02 -6.25
N GLN A 464 26.97 -25.23 -5.88
CA GLN A 464 26.30 -26.00 -4.81
C GLN A 464 26.68 -25.59 -3.37
N LEU A 465 27.76 -24.82 -3.18
CA LEU A 465 28.20 -24.41 -1.84
C LEU A 465 27.49 -23.15 -1.33
N LEU A 466 26.99 -22.30 -2.24
CA LEU A 466 26.35 -21.02 -1.93
C LEU A 466 24.89 -21.16 -1.45
N ASP A 467 24.17 -22.19 -1.90
CA ASP A 467 22.79 -22.48 -1.45
C ASP A 467 22.69 -22.89 0.03
N THR A 468 23.81 -23.31 0.63
CA THR A 468 23.84 -23.82 2.00
C THR A 468 23.78 -22.72 3.07
N TYR A 469 23.90 -21.44 2.69
CA TYR A 469 24.02 -20.33 3.65
C TYR A 469 22.74 -19.55 3.91
N ILE A 470 21.69 -19.70 3.09
CA ILE A 470 20.49 -18.84 3.16
C ILE A 470 19.21 -19.61 3.55
N TYR A 471 19.16 -20.94 3.37
CA TYR A 471 17.98 -21.72 3.74
C TYR A 471 18.31 -22.81 4.77
N THR A 472 18.24 -22.43 6.05
CA THR A 472 18.04 -23.41 7.13
C THR A 472 16.58 -23.36 7.58
N ASP A 473 15.65 -23.60 6.65
CA ASP A 473 14.32 -24.06 7.04
C ASP A 473 14.33 -25.58 6.94
N SER A 474 14.33 -26.22 8.10
CA SER A 474 14.23 -27.67 8.25
C SER A 474 12.79 -28.14 8.01
N THR A 475 12.22 -27.87 6.83
CA THR A 475 11.00 -28.54 6.35
C THR A 475 10.93 -28.49 4.83
N SER A 476 10.68 -29.65 4.23
CA SER A 476 10.43 -29.94 2.81
C SER A 476 11.66 -30.15 1.90
N LYS A 477 12.05 -31.43 1.78
CA LYS A 477 12.78 -31.92 0.59
C LYS A 477 11.74 -32.08 -0.53
N VAL A 478 11.74 -31.18 -1.51
CA VAL A 478 11.01 -31.40 -2.77
C VAL A 478 11.99 -31.91 -3.82
N SER A 479 11.61 -33.00 -4.47
CA SER A 479 12.44 -33.80 -5.38
C SER A 479 12.65 -33.10 -6.72
N THR A 480 13.87 -32.63 -6.98
CA THR A 480 14.31 -32.17 -8.30
C THR A 480 14.66 -33.35 -9.20
N LYS A 481 13.72 -33.77 -10.06
CA LYS A 481 14.01 -34.55 -11.26
C LYS A 481 13.42 -33.82 -12.45
N SER A 482 14.27 -33.17 -13.24
CA SER A 482 14.20 -33.02 -14.72
C SER A 482 15.12 -31.88 -15.20
N ALA A 483 16.44 -32.01 -15.02
CA ALA A 483 17.41 -31.18 -15.72
C ALA A 483 18.04 -32.01 -16.83
N ASN A 484 17.48 -31.92 -18.04
CA ASN A 484 18.19 -32.14 -19.31
C ASN A 484 17.21 -31.95 -20.48
N ARG A 485 17.16 -30.74 -21.03
CA ARG A 485 16.97 -30.47 -22.46
C ARG A 485 17.46 -29.06 -22.78
N LEU A 486 18.53 -28.98 -23.55
CA LEU A 486 18.99 -27.80 -24.26
C LEU A 486 17.89 -27.31 -25.20
N MET A 487 17.35 -26.11 -24.95
CA MET A 487 16.66 -25.23 -25.90
C MET A 487 16.70 -23.81 -25.29
N GLN A 488 16.92 -22.79 -26.12
CA GLN A 488 16.97 -21.37 -25.71
C GLN A 488 15.68 -20.96 -24.99
N SER A 489 15.79 -20.33 -23.81
CA SER A 489 14.66 -19.98 -22.94
C SER A 489 14.09 -18.59 -23.26
N PRO A 490 12.75 -18.42 -23.29
CA PRO A 490 12.10 -17.12 -23.48
C PRO A 490 11.87 -16.42 -22.13
N THR A 491 12.97 -15.96 -21.52
CA THR A 491 13.00 -15.36 -20.16
C THR A 491 13.28 -13.85 -20.18
N ASP A 492 12.89 -13.12 -21.22
CA ASP A 492 13.31 -11.72 -21.37
C ASP A 492 12.58 -10.73 -20.45
N ASN A 493 11.34 -11.02 -20.02
CA ASN A 493 10.58 -10.05 -19.21
C ASN A 493 10.98 -10.01 -17.72
N VAL A 494 11.51 -11.08 -17.12
CA VAL A 494 12.00 -11.03 -15.71
C VAL A 494 13.35 -10.30 -15.63
N LYS A 495 14.08 -10.22 -16.76
CA LYS A 495 15.29 -9.39 -16.89
C LYS A 495 14.98 -7.90 -17.04
N LEU A 496 13.74 -7.52 -17.33
CA LEU A 496 13.35 -6.11 -17.40
C LEU A 496 13.35 -5.50 -15.98
N PRO A 497 13.83 -4.24 -15.83
CA PRO A 497 13.75 -3.50 -14.58
C PRO A 497 12.35 -3.57 -13.96
N LEU A 498 12.29 -3.65 -12.62
CA LEU A 498 11.03 -3.79 -11.87
C LEU A 498 9.99 -2.73 -12.26
N LEU A 499 10.42 -1.49 -12.46
CA LEU A 499 9.54 -0.39 -12.83
C LEU A 499 8.86 -0.58 -14.20
N ILE A 500 9.51 -1.29 -15.13
CA ILE A 500 8.93 -1.64 -16.43
C ILE A 500 7.89 -2.75 -16.23
N ARG A 501 8.22 -3.76 -15.43
CA ARG A 501 7.29 -4.86 -15.09
C ARG A 501 6.05 -4.39 -14.35
N GLU A 502 6.16 -3.39 -13.47
CA GLU A 502 5.02 -2.79 -12.77
C GLU A 502 4.08 -2.00 -13.71
N LYS A 503 4.60 -1.52 -14.85
CA LYS A 503 3.82 -0.79 -15.87
C LYS A 503 3.28 -1.70 -16.97
N ASP A 504 3.77 -2.93 -17.10
CA ASP A 504 3.30 -3.88 -18.11
C ASP A 504 1.96 -4.51 -17.70
N VAL A 505 0.92 -4.21 -18.47
CA VAL A 505 -0.47 -4.68 -18.22
C VAL A 505 -0.55 -6.20 -18.23
N GLY A 506 0.08 -6.85 -19.21
CA GLY A 506 0.02 -8.30 -19.38
C GLY A 506 0.72 -9.07 -18.26
N TYR A 507 1.86 -8.54 -17.82
CA TYR A 507 2.62 -9.04 -16.68
C TYR A 507 1.81 -8.89 -15.39
N GLN A 508 1.32 -7.68 -15.11
CA GLN A 508 0.53 -7.43 -13.90
C GLN A 508 -0.76 -8.24 -13.87
N PHE A 509 -1.44 -8.43 -15.00
CA PHE A 509 -2.62 -9.28 -15.11
C PHE A 509 -2.34 -10.71 -14.62
N GLN A 510 -1.22 -11.30 -15.05
CA GLN A 510 -0.81 -12.63 -14.61
C GLN A 510 -0.36 -12.68 -13.15
N ARG A 511 0.42 -11.69 -12.69
CA ARG A 511 0.87 -11.62 -11.29
C ARG A 511 -0.33 -11.50 -10.34
N VAL A 512 -1.27 -10.60 -10.65
CA VAL A 512 -2.49 -10.41 -9.86
C VAL A 512 -3.35 -11.67 -9.86
N ALA A 513 -3.50 -12.35 -11.00
CA ALA A 513 -4.23 -13.62 -11.07
C ALA A 513 -3.59 -14.73 -10.21
N LEU A 514 -2.26 -14.87 -10.28
CA LEU A 514 -1.48 -15.83 -9.48
C LEU A 514 -1.65 -15.57 -7.98
N PHE A 515 -1.32 -14.36 -7.52
CA PHE A 515 -1.41 -14.03 -6.10
C PHE A 515 -2.85 -14.03 -5.59
N SER A 516 -3.84 -13.65 -6.41
CA SER A 516 -5.25 -13.77 -6.04
C SER A 516 -5.64 -15.23 -5.77
N LYS A 517 -5.14 -16.18 -6.58
CA LYS A 517 -5.37 -17.61 -6.36
C LYS A 517 -4.66 -18.11 -5.11
N LEU A 518 -3.41 -17.71 -4.90
CA LEU A 518 -2.63 -18.11 -3.72
C LEU A 518 -3.23 -17.55 -2.43
N LEU A 519 -3.64 -16.28 -2.41
CA LEU A 519 -4.27 -15.65 -1.25
C LEU A 519 -5.61 -16.32 -0.88
N LYS A 520 -6.38 -16.82 -1.87
CA LYS A 520 -7.59 -17.61 -1.59
C LYS A 520 -7.31 -18.95 -0.90
N GLN A 521 -6.09 -19.49 -1.03
CA GLN A 521 -5.66 -20.77 -0.43
C GLN A 521 -4.84 -20.57 0.86
N TYR A 522 -4.57 -19.32 1.24
CA TYR A 522 -3.84 -18.99 2.46
C TYR A 522 -4.67 -19.42 3.70
N PRO A 523 -4.08 -20.03 4.73
CA PRO A 523 -2.65 -20.10 5.06
C PRO A 523 -1.85 -21.25 4.42
N ALA A 524 -2.50 -22.23 3.79
CA ALA A 524 -1.80 -23.41 3.24
C ALA A 524 -0.79 -23.06 2.13
N SER A 525 -1.05 -22.00 1.38
CA SER A 525 -0.19 -21.48 0.30
C SER A 525 0.94 -20.55 0.77
N HIS A 526 1.18 -20.38 2.08
CA HIS A 526 2.18 -19.44 2.61
C HIS A 526 3.56 -19.57 1.95
N ALA A 527 4.09 -20.80 1.85
CA ALA A 527 5.41 -21.03 1.26
C ALA A 527 5.49 -20.63 -0.22
N GLU A 528 4.43 -20.89 -0.99
CA GLU A 528 4.31 -20.50 -2.40
C GLU A 528 4.25 -18.98 -2.56
N ILE A 529 3.50 -18.29 -1.69
CA ILE A 529 3.45 -16.82 -1.66
C ILE A 529 4.85 -16.26 -1.43
N VAL A 530 5.55 -16.71 -0.38
CA VAL A 530 6.91 -16.25 -0.07
C VAL A 530 7.86 -16.56 -1.23
N HIS A 531 7.76 -17.75 -1.85
CA HIS A 531 8.58 -18.13 -3.01
C HIS A 531 8.35 -17.21 -4.20
N HIS A 532 7.11 -16.93 -4.59
CA HIS A 532 6.83 -16.05 -5.73
C HIS A 532 7.10 -14.57 -5.45
N SER A 533 7.01 -14.13 -4.18
CA SER A 533 7.36 -12.77 -3.75
C SER A 533 8.87 -12.47 -3.86
N LYS A 534 9.71 -13.51 -3.92
CA LYS A 534 11.14 -13.35 -4.21
C LYS A 534 11.40 -12.73 -5.58
N ALA A 535 10.55 -12.99 -6.57
CA ALA A 535 10.65 -12.33 -7.88
C ALA A 535 10.23 -10.84 -7.79
N ASP A 536 8.99 -10.58 -7.36
CA ASP A 536 8.43 -9.26 -7.04
C ASP A 536 7.04 -9.42 -6.39
N ILE A 537 6.40 -8.31 -6.03
CA ILE A 537 5.03 -8.31 -5.48
C ILE A 537 4.17 -7.38 -6.34
N PRO A 538 2.99 -7.83 -6.85
CA PRO A 538 2.12 -6.98 -7.66
C PRO A 538 1.56 -5.82 -6.81
N PRO A 539 1.72 -4.55 -7.23
CA PRO A 539 1.32 -3.39 -6.44
C PRO A 539 -0.13 -3.43 -5.95
N PHE A 540 -1.06 -3.89 -6.79
CA PHE A 540 -2.48 -3.98 -6.46
C PHE A 540 -2.79 -4.87 -5.25
N LEU A 541 -1.98 -5.91 -5.00
CA LEU A 541 -2.19 -6.86 -3.90
C LEU A 541 -1.15 -6.72 -2.77
N ARG A 542 -0.26 -5.73 -2.85
CA ARG A 542 0.91 -5.62 -1.97
C ARG A 542 0.58 -5.73 -0.48
N GLY A 543 -0.41 -4.98 0.02
CA GLY A 543 -0.82 -5.03 1.43
C GLY A 543 -1.21 -6.43 1.91
N LYS A 544 -2.02 -7.16 1.12
CA LYS A 544 -2.45 -8.53 1.43
C LYS A 544 -1.30 -9.53 1.32
N VAL A 545 -0.41 -9.36 0.33
CA VAL A 545 0.77 -10.22 0.17
C VAL A 545 1.77 -10.01 1.31
N TRP A 546 1.99 -8.77 1.75
CA TRP A 546 2.82 -8.46 2.92
C TRP A 546 2.27 -9.11 4.19
N ALA A 547 0.96 -9.00 4.44
CA ALA A 547 0.32 -9.67 5.55
C ALA A 547 0.51 -11.21 5.50
N ALA A 548 0.39 -11.80 4.31
CA ALA A 548 0.63 -13.22 4.12
C ALA A 548 2.11 -13.60 4.37
N ILE A 549 3.09 -12.81 3.90
CA ILE A 549 4.53 -13.03 4.16
C ILE A 549 4.87 -12.91 5.65
N LEU A 550 4.20 -12.00 6.36
CA LEU A 550 4.30 -11.84 7.81
C LEU A 550 3.50 -12.91 8.57
N ASN A 551 2.89 -13.86 7.87
CA ASN A 551 2.14 -14.97 8.42
C ASN A 551 0.99 -14.56 9.36
N ILE A 552 0.28 -13.47 9.02
CA ILE A 552 -0.87 -12.99 9.78
C ILE A 552 -2.05 -13.95 9.61
N THR A 553 -2.47 -14.58 10.70
CA THR A 553 -3.60 -15.54 10.74
C THR A 553 -4.49 -15.28 11.95
N GLY A 554 -5.69 -15.87 11.95
CA GLY A 554 -6.65 -15.75 13.05
C GLY A 554 -7.49 -14.47 12.98
N ASP A 555 -8.20 -14.18 14.07
CA ASP A 555 -9.08 -13.02 14.20
C ASP A 555 -8.30 -11.78 14.66
N TYR A 556 -7.55 -11.20 13.73
CA TYR A 556 -6.76 -10.00 13.99
C TYR A 556 -7.62 -8.76 14.29
N GLN A 557 -8.88 -8.73 13.82
CA GLN A 557 -9.82 -7.66 14.10
C GLN A 557 -10.15 -7.62 15.58
N ALA A 558 -10.51 -8.76 16.18
CA ALA A 558 -10.76 -8.85 17.61
C ALA A 558 -9.55 -8.44 18.46
N VAL A 559 -8.33 -8.78 18.02
CA VAL A 559 -7.10 -8.37 18.70
C VAL A 559 -6.92 -6.85 18.65
N TYR A 560 -7.16 -6.23 17.50
CA TYR A 560 -7.09 -4.78 17.36
C TYR A 560 -8.16 -4.09 18.23
N ASP A 561 -9.41 -4.56 18.18
CA ASP A 561 -10.54 -3.95 18.92
C ASP A 561 -10.40 -4.07 20.44
N ALA A 562 -9.62 -5.03 20.93
CA ALA A 562 -9.35 -5.22 22.36
C ALA A 562 -8.52 -4.09 22.99
N TYR A 563 -7.81 -3.28 22.20
CA TYR A 563 -6.97 -2.19 22.70
C TYR A 563 -7.66 -0.83 22.55
N ASP A 564 -7.64 -0.08 23.64
CA ASP A 564 -8.08 1.32 23.69
C ASP A 564 -7.16 2.24 22.87
N LYS A 565 -7.78 3.16 22.13
CA LYS A 565 -7.15 4.05 21.14
C LYS A 565 -7.42 5.53 21.43
N GLU A 566 -8.28 5.84 22.40
CA GLU A 566 -8.84 7.19 22.58
C GLU A 566 -8.37 7.86 23.88
N SER A 567 -8.13 7.10 24.95
CA SER A 567 -8.01 7.68 26.30
C SER A 567 -6.71 8.44 26.63
N GLU A 568 -5.61 8.23 25.90
CA GLU A 568 -4.33 8.90 26.19
C GLU A 568 -4.02 10.03 25.20
N ILE A 569 -3.68 11.20 25.74
CA ILE A 569 -3.23 12.36 24.97
C ILE A 569 -1.70 12.31 24.89
N ASP A 570 -1.19 11.90 23.73
CA ASP A 570 0.23 11.92 23.42
C ASP A 570 0.59 13.16 22.59
N ARG A 571 1.02 14.22 23.27
CA ARG A 571 1.37 15.50 22.64
C ARG A 571 2.39 15.34 21.50
N GLN A 572 3.32 14.38 21.62
CA GLN A 572 4.32 14.14 20.58
C GLN A 572 3.71 13.53 19.31
N ILE A 573 2.81 12.55 19.46
CA ILE A 573 2.09 11.94 18.34
C ILE A 573 1.26 13.00 17.60
N ASP A 574 0.62 13.91 18.34
CA ASP A 574 -0.18 14.99 17.76
C ASP A 574 0.65 15.98 16.91
N VAL A 575 1.94 16.11 17.20
CA VAL A 575 2.87 17.00 16.46
C VAL A 575 3.54 16.27 15.28
N ASP A 576 3.82 14.97 15.40
CA ASP A 576 4.53 14.21 14.37
C ASP A 576 3.61 13.77 13.23
N VAL A 577 2.41 13.28 13.54
CA VAL A 577 1.47 12.73 12.55
C VAL A 577 1.17 13.71 11.41
N PRO A 578 0.87 15.01 11.65
CA PRO A 578 0.57 15.94 10.55
C PRO A 578 1.76 16.24 9.62
N ARG A 579 3.00 15.98 10.08
CA ARG A 579 4.24 16.21 9.30
C ARG A 579 4.69 14.95 8.54
N CYS A 580 4.19 13.80 8.95
CA CYS A 580 4.58 12.48 8.46
C CYS A 580 4.09 12.25 7.02
N HIS A 581 5.01 12.16 6.06
CA HIS A 581 4.70 11.89 4.65
C HIS A 581 3.60 12.78 4.05
N GLN A 582 3.58 14.08 4.37
CA GLN A 582 2.55 15.04 3.94
C GLN A 582 2.34 15.14 2.41
N TYR A 583 3.30 14.70 1.60
CA TYR A 583 3.16 14.63 0.14
C TYR A 583 2.17 13.54 -0.32
N ASN A 584 1.87 12.55 0.54
CA ASN A 584 0.91 11.50 0.26
C ASN A 584 -0.51 11.99 0.58
N GLN A 585 -1.43 11.86 -0.38
CA GLN A 585 -2.80 12.37 -0.26
C GLN A 585 -3.62 11.69 0.86
N LEU A 586 -3.39 10.40 1.11
CA LEU A 586 -4.07 9.69 2.20
C LEU A 586 -3.55 10.16 3.56
N LEU A 587 -2.23 10.23 3.71
CA LEU A 587 -1.59 10.54 4.99
C LEU A 587 -1.73 12.01 5.38
N SER A 588 -1.85 12.92 4.41
CA SER A 588 -2.18 14.33 4.66
C SER A 588 -3.65 14.60 4.98
N SER A 589 -4.53 13.61 4.75
CA SER A 589 -5.95 13.75 5.09
C SER A 589 -6.18 13.64 6.60
N PRO A 590 -7.16 14.35 7.17
CA PRO A 590 -7.49 14.23 8.60
C PRO A 590 -7.92 12.81 9.00
N VAL A 591 -8.61 12.10 8.12
CA VAL A 591 -8.91 10.66 8.30
C VAL A 591 -7.62 9.84 8.40
N GLY A 592 -6.63 10.13 7.54
CA GLY A 592 -5.31 9.49 7.61
C GLY A 592 -4.57 9.80 8.91
N HIS A 593 -4.60 11.06 9.36
CA HIS A 593 -4.04 11.45 10.65
C HIS A 593 -4.70 10.67 11.80
N GLU A 594 -6.03 10.61 11.83
CA GLU A 594 -6.77 9.88 12.88
C GLU A 594 -6.43 8.39 12.90
N LYS A 595 -6.41 7.74 11.73
CA LYS A 595 -6.02 6.34 11.57
C LYS A 595 -4.59 6.09 12.03
N LEU A 596 -3.64 6.95 11.65
CA LEU A 596 -2.24 6.82 12.06
C LEU A 596 -2.09 6.96 13.59
N LYS A 597 -2.79 7.93 14.19
CA LYS A 597 -2.82 8.09 15.66
C LYS A 597 -3.37 6.85 16.35
N ARG A 598 -4.51 6.31 15.89
CA ARG A 598 -5.12 5.10 16.46
C ARG A 598 -4.21 3.89 16.32
N LEU A 599 -3.55 3.73 15.18
CA LEU A 599 -2.58 2.66 14.93
C LEU A 599 -1.38 2.75 15.87
N LEU A 600 -0.77 3.93 16.02
CA LEU A 600 0.38 4.16 16.91
C LEU A 600 0.03 3.90 18.37
N LYS A 601 -1.10 4.45 18.84
CA LYS A 601 -1.57 4.24 20.22
C LYS A 601 -1.84 2.77 20.50
N CYS A 602 -2.51 2.08 19.57
CA CYS A 602 -2.77 0.65 19.67
C CYS A 602 -1.46 -0.16 19.78
N PHE A 603 -0.45 0.18 18.96
CA PHE A 603 0.88 -0.46 19.01
C PHE A 603 1.58 -0.28 20.37
N ILE A 604 1.61 0.94 20.89
CA ILE A 604 2.24 1.22 22.19
C ILE A 604 1.51 0.50 23.33
N LYS A 605 0.16 0.51 23.31
CA LYS A 605 -0.65 -0.19 24.31
C LYS A 605 -0.49 -1.71 24.27
N ALA A 606 -0.35 -2.29 23.09
CA ALA A 606 -0.09 -3.72 22.92
C ALA A 606 1.29 -4.14 23.44
N ASN A 607 2.28 -3.23 23.40
CA ASN A 607 3.67 -3.50 23.77
C ASN A 607 4.11 -2.69 25.01
N LYS A 608 3.75 -3.15 26.20
CA LYS A 608 3.99 -2.43 27.48
C LYS A 608 5.43 -1.98 27.76
N THR A 609 6.42 -2.63 27.15
CA THR A 609 7.84 -2.29 27.32
C THR A 609 8.34 -1.25 26.31
N GLN A 610 7.55 -0.97 25.28
CA GLN A 610 7.90 -0.05 24.20
C GLN A 610 7.25 1.32 24.43
N VAL A 611 7.92 2.37 23.97
CA VAL A 611 7.47 3.76 24.04
C VAL A 611 7.50 4.39 22.64
N TYR A 612 6.75 5.48 22.47
CA TYR A 612 6.81 6.23 21.24
C TYR A 612 8.18 6.88 21.06
N TRP A 613 8.85 6.58 19.94
CA TRP A 613 10.02 7.30 19.46
C TRP A 613 9.67 8.02 18.16
N GLN A 614 10.17 9.24 17.99
CA GLN A 614 10.03 9.98 16.74
C GLN A 614 10.60 9.15 15.57
N GLY A 615 9.80 8.96 14.52
CA GLY A 615 10.11 8.05 13.41
C GLY A 615 9.27 6.76 13.43
N LEU A 616 8.65 6.40 14.56
CA LEU A 616 7.69 5.28 14.62
C LEU A 616 6.44 5.57 13.77
N ASP A 617 6.01 6.83 13.71
CA ASP A 617 5.00 7.33 12.78
C ASP A 617 5.37 6.98 11.33
N SER A 618 6.59 7.34 10.88
CA SER A 618 7.09 7.01 9.54
C SER A 618 7.22 5.50 9.32
N LEU A 619 7.56 4.72 10.34
CA LEU A 619 7.61 3.25 10.25
C LEU A 619 6.21 2.64 10.02
N CYS A 620 5.17 3.22 10.62
CA CYS A 620 3.80 2.71 10.51
C CYS A 620 3.15 3.03 9.17
N THR A 621 3.57 4.10 8.49
CA THR A 621 2.87 4.60 7.30
C THR A 621 2.76 3.60 6.17
N PRO A 622 3.76 2.76 5.81
CA PRO A 622 3.60 1.81 4.70
C PRO A 622 2.53 0.76 4.96
N PHE A 623 2.36 0.33 6.22
CA PHE A 623 1.31 -0.61 6.60
C PHE A 623 -0.06 0.04 6.56
N LEU A 624 -0.18 1.28 7.03
CA LEU A 624 -1.42 2.02 7.02
C LEU A 624 -1.86 2.36 5.59
N THR A 625 -0.98 2.85 4.73
CA THR A 625 -1.37 3.22 3.36
C THR A 625 -1.80 2.02 2.53
N LEU A 626 -1.10 0.89 2.65
CA LEU A 626 -1.45 -0.35 1.95
C LEU A 626 -2.73 -1.00 2.48
N ASN A 627 -3.10 -0.74 3.73
CA ASN A 627 -4.27 -1.31 4.40
C ASN A 627 -5.14 -0.21 5.03
N PHE A 628 -5.35 0.91 4.32
CA PHE A 628 -5.99 2.11 4.88
C PHE A 628 -7.42 1.85 5.38
N ASN A 629 -8.09 0.92 4.71
CA ASN A 629 -9.45 0.47 4.99
C ASN A 629 -9.51 -0.76 5.92
N ASP A 630 -8.36 -1.23 6.41
CA ASP A 630 -8.23 -2.37 7.31
C ASP A 630 -7.10 -2.11 8.32
N GLU A 631 -7.39 -1.23 9.28
CA GLU A 631 -6.42 -0.80 10.30
C GLU A 631 -5.96 -1.96 11.19
N ALA A 632 -6.82 -2.95 11.41
CA ALA A 632 -6.49 -4.13 12.20
C ALA A 632 -5.43 -4.99 11.49
N LEU A 633 -5.53 -5.13 10.16
CA LEU A 633 -4.49 -5.78 9.36
C LEU A 633 -3.19 -4.97 9.37
N ALA A 634 -3.26 -3.63 9.23
CA ALA A 634 -2.09 -2.75 9.34
C ALA A 634 -1.37 -2.93 10.69
N PHE A 635 -2.14 -2.94 11.77
CA PHE A 635 -1.66 -3.16 13.13
C PHE A 635 -1.01 -4.53 13.29
N SER A 636 -1.63 -5.59 12.78
CA SER A 636 -1.10 -6.94 12.91
C SER A 636 0.19 -7.14 12.11
N CYS A 637 0.27 -6.52 10.93
CA CYS A 637 1.51 -6.46 10.16
C CYS A 637 2.62 -5.78 10.96
N LEU A 638 2.35 -4.59 11.51
CA LEU A 638 3.31 -3.84 12.34
C LEU A 638 3.77 -4.64 13.56
N GLN A 639 2.81 -5.25 14.28
CA GLN A 639 3.04 -6.04 15.49
C GLN A 639 3.97 -7.25 15.24
N THR A 640 3.91 -7.82 14.03
CA THR A 640 4.76 -8.95 13.63
C THR A 640 6.08 -8.49 13.01
N PHE A 641 6.06 -7.34 12.33
CA PHE A 641 7.23 -6.77 11.67
C PHE A 641 8.29 -6.27 12.66
N VAL A 642 7.88 -5.52 13.70
CA VAL A 642 8.82 -4.89 14.64
C VAL A 642 9.69 -5.92 15.36
N PRO A 643 9.17 -7.01 15.95
CA PRO A 643 10.02 -8.04 16.58
C PRO A 643 10.98 -8.73 15.59
N LYS A 644 10.64 -8.79 14.31
CA LYS A 644 11.45 -9.46 13.27
C LYS A 644 12.64 -8.62 12.81
N PHE A 645 12.51 -7.30 12.72
CA PHE A 645 13.54 -6.42 12.14
C PHE A 645 14.07 -5.36 13.12
N LEU A 646 13.28 -5.01 14.13
CA LEU A 646 13.47 -3.87 15.03
C LEU A 646 13.28 -4.27 16.50
N LYS A 647 13.65 -5.51 16.83
CA LYS A 647 13.58 -6.03 18.21
C LYS A 647 14.30 -5.07 19.15
N ASP A 648 13.58 -4.63 20.18
CA ASP A 648 14.07 -3.76 21.26
C ASP A 648 14.48 -2.32 20.83
N PHE A 649 14.21 -1.89 19.59
CA PHE A 649 14.52 -0.53 19.13
C PHE A 649 13.66 0.56 19.78
N PHE A 650 12.47 0.20 20.26
CA PHE A 650 11.50 1.15 20.83
C PHE A 650 11.39 1.05 22.35
N LEU A 651 12.38 0.47 23.03
CA LEU A 651 12.45 0.50 24.49
C LEU A 651 12.64 1.93 25.01
N TYR A 652 12.32 2.16 26.29
CA TYR A 652 12.60 3.45 26.95
C TYR A 652 14.10 3.80 26.89
N ASP A 653 14.97 2.82 27.16
CA ASP A 653 16.40 2.90 26.85
C ASP A 653 16.74 1.94 25.72
N ASN A 654 16.77 2.46 24.50
CA ASN A 654 17.15 1.73 23.29
C ASN A 654 18.63 1.94 22.92
N SER A 655 19.38 2.72 23.72
CA SER A 655 20.76 3.10 23.40
C SER A 655 21.65 1.88 23.18
N PRO A 656 21.67 0.84 24.05
CA PRO A 656 22.53 -0.32 23.84
C PRO A 656 22.26 -1.04 22.51
N VAL A 657 20.99 -1.11 22.11
CA VAL A 657 20.53 -1.80 20.89
C VAL A 657 20.95 -1.04 19.64
N ILE A 658 20.63 0.26 19.57
CA ILE A 658 20.96 1.12 18.41
C ILE A 658 22.47 1.25 18.27
N GLN A 659 23.18 1.45 19.39
CA GLN A 659 24.63 1.64 19.39
C GLN A 659 25.37 0.35 18.97
N GLU A 660 24.87 -0.84 19.36
CA GLU A 660 25.39 -2.11 18.82
C GLU A 660 25.12 -2.22 17.31
N TYR A 661 23.90 -1.88 16.87
CA TYR A 661 23.51 -1.94 15.46
C TYR A 661 24.41 -1.08 14.57
N LEU A 662 24.66 0.16 15.00
CA LEU A 662 25.54 1.11 14.29
C LEU A 662 27.01 0.68 14.30
N ALA A 663 27.49 0.08 15.39
CA ALA A 663 28.85 -0.45 15.45
C ALA A 663 29.04 -1.58 14.43
N VAL A 664 28.09 -2.52 14.36
CA VAL A 664 28.13 -3.61 13.37
C VAL A 664 27.98 -3.07 11.95
N PHE A 665 27.14 -2.05 11.73
CA PHE A 665 27.04 -1.38 10.43
C PHE A 665 28.38 -0.74 10.00
N GLY A 666 29.06 -0.04 10.91
CA GLY A 666 30.37 0.55 10.64
C GLY A 666 31.43 -0.49 10.31
N GLN A 667 31.49 -1.58 11.07
CA GLN A 667 32.38 -2.71 10.79
C GLN A 667 32.10 -3.37 9.44
N LEU A 668 30.81 -3.51 9.10
CA LEU A 668 30.38 -4.10 7.85
C LEU A 668 30.73 -3.18 6.66
N LEU A 669 30.62 -1.85 6.84
CA LEU A 669 31.12 -0.88 5.87
C LEU A 669 32.64 -1.02 5.66
N SER A 670 33.43 -1.12 6.73
CA SER A 670 34.88 -1.40 6.63
C SER A 670 35.17 -2.73 5.93
N PHE A 671 34.34 -3.75 6.17
CA PHE A 671 34.49 -5.08 5.59
C PHE A 671 34.26 -5.08 4.06
N HIS A 672 33.29 -4.30 3.57
CA HIS A 672 32.93 -4.27 2.15
C HIS A 672 33.55 -3.11 1.35
N ASP A 673 33.75 -1.94 1.95
CA ASP A 673 34.37 -0.77 1.34
C ASP A 673 35.34 -0.09 2.34
N PRO A 674 36.56 -0.66 2.51
CA PRO A 674 37.54 -0.17 3.47
C PRO A 674 38.06 1.24 3.13
N GLU A 675 38.03 1.63 1.85
CA GLU A 675 38.44 2.96 1.40
C GLU A 675 37.43 4.02 1.83
N LEU A 676 36.15 3.82 1.51
CA LEU A 676 35.08 4.73 1.94
C LEU A 676 35.00 4.79 3.46
N SER A 677 35.06 3.64 4.14
CA SER A 677 35.07 3.58 5.60
C SER A 677 36.22 4.38 6.20
N SER A 678 37.45 4.19 5.71
CA SER A 678 38.62 4.93 6.20
C SER A 678 38.51 6.43 5.95
N HIS A 679 37.94 6.81 4.80
CA HIS A 679 37.71 8.22 4.47
C HIS A 679 36.70 8.86 5.44
N LEU A 680 35.54 8.23 5.67
CA LEU A 680 34.52 8.72 6.61
C LEU A 680 35.04 8.79 8.06
N THR A 681 35.78 7.77 8.50
CA THR A 681 36.41 7.76 9.83
C THR A 681 37.43 8.88 10.00
N ARG A 682 38.24 9.16 8.96
CA ARG A 682 39.20 10.28 8.98
C ARG A 682 38.53 11.65 9.08
N MET A 683 37.32 11.79 8.51
CA MET A 683 36.51 12.99 8.66
C MET A 683 35.70 13.02 9.96
N GLU A 684 35.81 11.99 10.81
CA GLU A 684 34.98 11.81 12.00
C GLU A 684 33.46 11.75 11.69
N TYR A 685 33.09 11.42 10.44
CA TYR A 685 31.71 11.27 9.99
C TYR A 685 31.21 9.83 10.23
N LEU A 686 31.05 9.48 11.51
CA LEU A 686 30.68 8.14 11.95
C LEU A 686 29.18 7.83 11.74
N PRO A 687 28.78 6.54 11.65
CA PRO A 687 27.39 6.13 11.45
C PRO A 687 26.37 6.74 12.43
N ASP A 688 26.79 7.04 13.66
CA ASP A 688 25.97 7.70 14.68
C ASP A 688 25.35 9.03 14.21
N LEU A 689 25.98 9.74 13.28
CA LEU A 689 25.53 11.05 12.81
C LEU A 689 24.43 10.98 11.75
N TYR A 690 24.34 9.88 11.00
CA TYR A 690 23.47 9.81 9.82
C TYR A 690 22.58 8.57 9.74
N ALA A 691 22.99 7.44 10.32
CA ALA A 691 22.32 6.16 10.11
C ALA A 691 21.27 5.81 11.19
N VAL A 692 21.19 6.56 12.29
CA VAL A 692 20.11 6.42 13.30
C VAL A 692 18.72 6.49 12.66
N PRO A 693 18.35 7.55 11.90
CA PRO A 693 17.03 7.63 11.28
C PRO A 693 16.82 6.54 10.22
N TRP A 694 17.87 6.04 9.56
CA TRP A 694 17.75 4.98 8.57
C TRP A 694 17.28 3.69 9.19
N PHE A 695 17.91 3.29 10.29
CA PHE A 695 17.61 2.01 10.92
C PHE A 695 16.44 2.09 11.88
N LEU A 696 16.21 3.23 12.55
CA LEU A 696 15.05 3.37 13.43
C LEU A 696 13.73 3.24 12.67
N THR A 697 13.67 3.75 11.43
CA THR A 697 12.45 3.74 10.63
C THR A 697 12.50 2.79 9.43
N LEU A 698 13.55 1.95 9.31
CA LEU A 698 13.74 1.06 8.14
C LEU A 698 13.65 1.83 6.81
N PHE A 699 14.34 2.98 6.78
CA PHE A 699 14.48 3.93 5.67
C PHE A 699 13.22 4.69 5.27
N THR A 700 12.08 4.49 5.92
CA THR A 700 10.82 5.17 5.56
C THR A 700 10.88 6.69 5.71
N HIS A 701 11.64 7.21 6.67
CA HIS A 701 11.78 8.64 6.89
C HIS A 701 12.63 9.32 5.80
N VAL A 702 13.56 8.59 5.18
CA VAL A 702 14.49 9.14 4.17
C VAL A 702 14.04 8.89 2.74
N PHE A 703 13.28 7.82 2.49
CA PHE A 703 12.75 7.52 1.16
C PHE A 703 11.28 7.93 1.00
N PRO A 704 10.88 8.34 -0.22
CA PRO A 704 9.48 8.34 -0.59
C PRO A 704 8.83 6.97 -0.34
N ILE A 705 7.54 6.95 -0.01
CA ILE A 705 6.83 5.72 0.37
C ILE A 705 6.83 4.68 -0.76
N GLU A 706 6.80 5.12 -2.02
CA GLU A 706 6.85 4.22 -3.19
C GLU A 706 8.20 3.47 -3.28
N LYS A 707 9.32 4.16 -3.05
CA LYS A 707 10.64 3.54 -2.97
C LYS A 707 10.75 2.60 -1.75
N THR A 708 10.11 2.98 -0.65
CA THR A 708 10.03 2.15 0.56
C THR A 708 9.32 0.83 0.27
N TYR A 709 8.22 0.84 -0.49
CA TYR A 709 7.54 -0.40 -0.88
C TYR A 709 8.48 -1.36 -1.62
N HIS A 710 9.22 -0.87 -2.62
CA HIS A 710 10.16 -1.71 -3.37
C HIS A 710 11.29 -2.26 -2.49
N LEU A 711 11.81 -1.45 -1.57
CA LEU A 711 12.83 -1.88 -0.61
C LEU A 711 12.28 -2.96 0.34
N TRP A 712 11.08 -2.74 0.89
CA TRP A 712 10.45 -3.63 1.86
C TRP A 712 9.92 -4.92 1.23
N ASP A 713 9.49 -4.89 -0.03
CA ASP A 713 9.14 -6.10 -0.81
C ASP A 713 10.26 -7.15 -0.72
N LYS A 714 11.53 -6.71 -0.64
CA LYS A 714 12.70 -7.59 -0.50
C LYS A 714 13.16 -7.81 0.93
N ILE A 715 13.10 -6.79 1.80
CA ILE A 715 13.41 -6.97 3.23
C ILE A 715 12.50 -8.02 3.87
N LEU A 716 11.22 -8.02 3.55
CA LEU A 716 10.24 -8.94 4.14
C LEU A 716 10.53 -10.42 3.85
N VAL A 717 10.98 -10.73 2.63
CA VAL A 717 11.34 -12.09 2.19
C VAL A 717 12.83 -12.42 2.41
N GLY A 718 13.64 -11.43 2.78
CA GLY A 718 15.07 -11.56 3.04
C GLY A 718 15.42 -11.87 4.49
N PRO A 719 16.72 -12.03 4.81
CA PRO A 719 17.17 -12.22 6.18
C PRO A 719 17.02 -10.93 7.00
N PRO A 720 16.85 -11.01 8.34
CA PRO A 720 16.74 -9.83 9.21
C PRO A 720 17.94 -8.88 9.18
N SER A 721 19.10 -9.34 8.71
CA SER A 721 20.31 -8.53 8.53
C SER A 721 20.35 -7.73 7.23
N LEU A 722 19.44 -7.99 6.28
CA LEU A 722 19.41 -7.31 4.98
C LEU A 722 19.37 -5.77 5.07
N PRO A 723 18.69 -5.14 6.04
CA PRO A 723 18.71 -3.68 6.19
C PRO A 723 20.12 -3.10 6.39
N LEU A 724 21.04 -3.79 7.08
CA LEU A 724 22.44 -3.36 7.22
C LEU A 724 23.12 -3.25 5.86
N PHE A 725 22.91 -4.25 5.00
CA PHE A 725 23.48 -4.28 3.66
C PHE A 725 22.83 -3.25 2.73
N ALA A 726 21.53 -2.98 2.88
CA ALA A 726 20.85 -1.91 2.17
C ALA A 726 21.50 -0.54 2.48
N GLY A 727 21.82 -0.28 3.76
CA GLY A 727 22.56 0.92 4.15
C GLY A 727 23.92 1.06 3.47
N ILE A 728 24.68 -0.04 3.36
CA ILE A 728 25.98 -0.03 2.67
C ILE A 728 25.80 0.16 1.17
N ALA A 729 24.79 -0.47 0.57
CA ALA A 729 24.51 -0.35 -0.86
C ALA A 729 24.12 1.09 -1.24
N ILE A 730 23.39 1.79 -0.36
CA ILE A 730 23.12 3.24 -0.50
C ILE A 730 24.43 4.03 -0.49
N LEU A 731 25.30 3.79 0.50
CA LEU A 731 26.61 4.46 0.56
C LEU A 731 27.49 4.16 -0.66
N LYS A 732 27.46 2.94 -1.20
CA LYS A 732 28.20 2.56 -2.41
C LYS A 732 27.73 3.32 -3.65
N GLN A 733 26.43 3.56 -3.80
CA GLN A 733 25.92 4.38 -4.92
C GLN A 733 26.38 5.84 -4.82
N LEU A 734 26.56 6.35 -3.60
CA LEU A 734 27.03 7.71 -3.31
C LEU A 734 28.56 7.79 -3.15
N ARG A 735 29.28 6.69 -3.37
CA ARG A 735 30.72 6.55 -3.05
C ARG A 735 31.58 7.60 -3.72
N THR A 736 31.37 7.85 -5.01
CA THR A 736 32.16 8.81 -5.79
C THR A 736 32.02 10.21 -5.22
N VAL A 737 30.81 10.57 -4.76
CA VAL A 737 30.52 11.87 -4.16
C VAL A 737 31.20 11.95 -2.79
N PHE A 738 31.00 10.96 -1.92
CA PHE A 738 31.60 10.96 -0.58
C PHE A 738 33.12 11.03 -0.59
N LEU A 739 33.79 10.35 -1.51
CA LEU A 739 35.26 10.39 -1.59
C LEU A 739 35.80 11.75 -2.05
N SER A 740 34.95 12.58 -2.66
CA SER A 740 35.31 13.90 -3.19
C SER A 740 34.93 15.07 -2.28
N THR A 741 34.10 14.83 -1.26
CA THR A 741 33.55 15.86 -0.36
C THR A 741 34.34 15.98 0.94
N GLU A 742 34.25 17.15 1.58
CA GLU A 742 34.68 17.36 2.95
C GLU A 742 33.49 17.25 3.93
N PHE A 743 33.74 17.29 5.25
CA PHE A 743 32.73 17.01 6.29
C PHE A 743 31.44 17.85 6.15
N ASN A 744 31.54 19.16 5.90
CA ASN A 744 30.37 20.04 5.83
C ASN A 744 29.49 19.75 4.61
N ASP A 745 30.11 19.45 3.47
CA ASP A 745 29.40 19.16 2.22
C ASP A 745 28.70 17.80 2.27
N THR A 746 29.29 16.85 3.01
CA THR A 746 28.80 15.47 3.20
C THR A 746 27.35 15.42 3.72
N ILE A 747 26.97 16.31 4.64
CA ILE A 747 25.62 16.33 5.24
C ILE A 747 24.57 16.78 4.21
N MET A 748 24.86 17.87 3.48
CA MET A 748 23.93 18.42 2.48
C MET A 748 23.75 17.45 1.31
N VAL A 749 24.87 16.94 0.77
CA VAL A 749 24.87 15.95 -0.30
C VAL A 749 24.04 14.74 0.08
N LEU A 750 24.26 14.19 1.28
CA LEU A 750 23.56 12.98 1.70
C LEU A 750 22.04 13.19 1.73
N ALA A 751 21.56 14.33 2.22
CA ALA A 751 20.14 14.63 2.28
C ALA A 751 19.52 14.81 0.87
N GLU A 752 20.23 15.46 -0.06
CA GLU A 752 19.74 15.74 -1.41
C GLU A 752 19.74 14.49 -2.31
N SER A 753 20.69 13.56 -2.11
CA SER A 753 20.88 12.41 -3.00
C SER A 753 19.90 11.24 -2.80
N PHE A 754 19.12 11.16 -1.72
CA PHE A 754 18.19 10.04 -1.46
C PHE A 754 17.15 9.83 -2.57
N ASN A 755 16.72 10.92 -3.21
CA ASN A 755 15.77 10.87 -4.32
C ASN A 755 16.37 10.25 -5.59
N GLU A 756 17.69 10.21 -5.73
CA GLU A 756 18.40 9.69 -6.90
C GLU A 756 18.79 8.21 -6.75
N ILE A 757 18.77 7.67 -5.53
CA ILE A 757 19.12 6.27 -5.27
C ILE A 757 18.24 5.31 -6.07
N ASP A 758 18.88 4.40 -6.80
CA ASP A 758 18.24 3.30 -7.50
C ASP A 758 18.03 2.13 -6.52
N ILE A 759 16.77 1.90 -6.15
CA ILE A 759 16.40 0.88 -5.16
C ILE A 759 16.67 -0.54 -5.69
N GLU A 760 16.52 -0.79 -6.99
CA GLU A 760 16.73 -2.11 -7.56
C GLU A 760 18.23 -2.47 -7.51
N LYS A 761 19.10 -1.55 -7.94
CA LYS A 761 20.56 -1.72 -7.78
C LYS A 761 20.98 -1.82 -6.31
N CYS A 762 20.33 -1.04 -5.44
CA CYS A 762 20.59 -1.08 -4.00
C CYS A 762 20.33 -2.49 -3.44
N ILE A 763 19.18 -3.08 -3.76
CA ILE A 763 18.81 -4.43 -3.35
C ILE A 763 19.77 -5.46 -3.93
N GLN A 764 20.10 -5.37 -5.22
CA GLN A 764 21.01 -6.31 -5.88
C GLN A 764 22.38 -6.31 -5.19
N SER A 765 22.97 -5.13 -4.96
CA SER A 765 24.26 -5.04 -4.27
C SER A 765 24.14 -5.46 -2.80
N ALA A 766 23.06 -5.11 -2.10
CA ALA A 766 22.83 -5.54 -0.72
C ALA A 766 22.75 -7.07 -0.59
N MET A 767 22.01 -7.73 -1.49
CA MET A 767 21.90 -9.18 -1.54
C MET A 767 23.23 -9.86 -1.92
N SER A 768 23.97 -9.29 -2.87
CA SER A 768 25.32 -9.73 -3.26
C SER A 768 26.27 -9.70 -2.06
N MET A 769 26.31 -8.58 -1.34
CA MET A 769 27.10 -8.44 -0.11
C MET A 769 26.65 -9.42 0.97
N CYS A 770 25.34 -9.59 1.17
CA CYS A 770 24.80 -10.52 2.16
C CYS A 770 25.23 -11.97 1.90
N LYS A 771 25.28 -12.42 0.64
CA LYS A 771 25.71 -13.79 0.26
C LYS A 771 27.17 -14.08 0.59
N VAL A 772 28.04 -13.07 0.45
CA VAL A 772 29.50 -13.23 0.63
C VAL A 772 29.97 -12.89 2.03
N THR A 773 29.06 -12.53 2.94
CA THR A 773 29.42 -12.17 4.31
C THR A 773 29.17 -13.36 5.24
N PRO A 774 30.22 -13.84 5.95
CA PRO A 774 30.05 -14.93 6.90
C PRO A 774 29.07 -14.55 8.03
N PRO A 775 28.14 -15.43 8.44
CA PRO A 775 27.12 -15.09 9.45
C PRO A 775 27.67 -14.56 10.78
N SER A 776 28.83 -15.07 11.23
CA SER A 776 29.48 -14.60 12.48
C SER A 776 29.96 -13.15 12.43
N VAL A 777 30.19 -12.58 11.25
CA VAL A 777 30.53 -11.15 11.08
C VAL A 777 29.36 -10.25 11.47
N LEU A 778 28.12 -10.74 11.36
CA LEU A 778 26.89 -10.00 11.64
C LEU A 778 26.39 -10.19 13.08
N PHE A 779 27.17 -10.86 13.93
CA PHE A 779 26.72 -11.25 15.26
C PHE A 779 26.37 -10.04 16.14
N ARG A 780 25.11 -10.00 16.59
CA ARG A 780 24.58 -9.04 17.56
C ARG A 780 23.93 -9.78 18.71
N VAL A 781 24.10 -9.24 19.92
CA VAL A 781 23.44 -9.75 21.12
C VAL A 781 21.95 -9.47 21.04
N HIS A 782 21.58 -8.31 20.51
CA HIS A 782 20.19 -7.91 20.33
C HIS A 782 19.59 -8.39 18.99
N ASP A 783 20.20 -9.40 18.34
CA ASP A 783 19.61 -9.96 17.12
C ASP A 783 18.30 -10.73 17.43
N PRO A 784 17.23 -10.56 16.64
CA PRO A 784 15.99 -11.33 16.75
C PRO A 784 16.19 -12.84 16.79
N ASN A 785 17.17 -13.35 16.05
CA ASN A 785 17.46 -14.79 15.94
C ASN A 785 18.52 -15.28 16.93
N SER A 786 19.08 -14.41 17.78
CA SER A 786 20.04 -14.84 18.79
C SER A 786 19.33 -15.73 19.82
N LYS A 787 19.79 -16.99 19.99
CA LYS A 787 19.28 -17.89 21.02
C LYS A 787 19.78 -17.42 22.39
N SER A 788 19.04 -16.49 22.99
CA SER A 788 19.21 -16.10 24.37
C SER A 788 18.55 -17.13 25.30
N GLU A 789 19.02 -18.38 25.28
CA GLU A 789 18.80 -19.24 26.45
C GLU A 789 20.02 -19.07 27.37
N PRO A 790 19.86 -18.52 28.58
CA PRO A 790 20.92 -18.54 29.56
C PRO A 790 21.16 -20.00 29.91
N SER A 791 22.22 -20.58 29.35
CA SER A 791 22.74 -21.84 29.85
C SER A 791 23.10 -21.61 31.32
N ASN A 792 22.45 -22.36 32.23
CA ASN A 792 22.56 -22.26 33.69
C ASN A 792 23.97 -22.53 34.27
N ASN A 793 25.03 -22.44 33.46
CA ASN A 793 26.42 -22.70 33.84
C ASN A 793 27.32 -21.52 33.40
N GLU A 794 27.13 -20.34 33.97
CA GLU A 794 28.00 -19.17 33.74
C GLU A 794 29.47 -19.45 34.10
N GLU A 795 29.74 -20.39 35.01
CA GLU A 795 31.09 -20.75 35.45
C GLU A 795 31.94 -21.49 34.40
N ASN A 796 31.36 -22.00 33.30
CA ASN A 796 32.08 -22.75 32.26
C ASN A 796 32.08 -22.10 30.86
N GLN A 797 31.57 -20.88 30.72
CA GLN A 797 31.61 -20.17 29.43
C GLN A 797 33.04 -19.73 29.08
N ARG A 798 33.46 -20.02 27.84
CA ARG A 798 34.81 -19.64 27.38
C ARG A 798 34.87 -18.13 27.16
N TRP A 799 36.05 -17.55 27.30
CA TRP A 799 36.21 -16.08 27.23
C TRP A 799 35.82 -15.46 25.88
N TRP A 800 35.88 -16.25 24.80
CA TRP A 800 35.47 -15.82 23.45
C TRP A 800 34.00 -16.12 23.13
N GLU A 801 33.29 -16.79 24.03
CA GLU A 801 31.83 -17.00 23.95
C GLU A 801 31.06 -15.88 24.65
N GLN A 802 31.75 -15.03 25.43
CA GLN A 802 31.16 -13.88 26.08
C GLN A 802 30.87 -12.74 25.07
N PRO A 803 29.74 -12.02 25.22
CA PRO A 803 29.44 -10.86 24.40
C PRO A 803 30.50 -9.76 24.51
N ILE A 804 30.85 -9.16 23.37
CA ILE A 804 31.79 -8.03 23.33
C ILE A 804 31.03 -6.75 23.71
N PRO A 805 31.54 -5.95 24.65
CA PRO A 805 30.92 -4.67 25.01
C PRO A 805 30.82 -3.72 23.80
N VAL A 806 29.70 -2.98 23.69
CA VAL A 806 29.44 -2.06 22.57
C VAL A 806 30.52 -1.00 22.43
N ALA A 807 31.04 -0.46 23.54
CA ALA A 807 32.13 0.51 23.54
C ALA A 807 33.42 -0.04 22.90
N VAL A 808 33.69 -1.34 23.07
CA VAL A 808 34.82 -2.00 22.41
C VAL A 808 34.50 -2.19 20.93
N LYS A 809 33.32 -2.74 20.59
CA LYS A 809 32.90 -2.95 19.18
C LYS A 809 33.03 -1.66 18.34
N LYS A 810 32.69 -0.50 18.88
CA LYS A 810 32.81 0.79 18.20
C LYS A 810 34.24 1.20 17.84
N GLN A 811 35.24 0.71 18.56
CA GLN A 811 36.65 0.97 18.28
C GLN A 811 37.25 -0.01 17.25
N GLU A 812 36.56 -1.13 17.01
CA GLU A 812 36.96 -2.16 16.06
C GLU A 812 36.45 -1.77 14.65
N LEU A 813 37.34 -1.54 13.67
CA LEU A 813 36.94 -1.38 12.26
C LEU A 813 36.67 -2.73 11.61
N ALA A 814 37.51 -3.73 11.91
CA ALA A 814 37.32 -5.08 11.38
C ALA A 814 36.39 -5.91 12.29
N PRO A 815 35.35 -6.55 11.74
CA PRO A 815 34.48 -7.45 12.51
C PRO A 815 35.22 -8.72 12.95
N ARG A 816 34.57 -9.51 13.81
CA ARG A 816 35.10 -10.82 14.24
C ARG A 816 34.45 -11.98 13.49
N ILE A 817 35.20 -13.04 13.27
CA ILE A 817 34.77 -14.25 12.55
C ILE A 817 34.93 -15.49 13.44
N SER A 818 33.96 -16.40 13.39
CA SER A 818 34.02 -17.69 14.08
C SER A 818 34.93 -18.70 13.36
N LEU A 819 35.44 -19.69 14.08
CA LEU A 819 36.23 -20.78 13.48
C LEU A 819 35.40 -21.55 12.43
N LYS A 820 34.13 -21.83 12.72
CA LYS A 820 33.20 -22.51 11.81
C LYS A 820 33.11 -21.82 10.46
N ASP A 821 32.93 -20.50 10.49
CA ASP A 821 32.85 -19.71 9.27
C ASP A 821 34.21 -19.60 8.57
N LEU A 822 35.31 -19.44 9.30
CA LEU A 822 36.66 -19.44 8.74
C LEU A 822 36.96 -20.74 7.96
N VAL A 823 36.62 -21.90 8.54
CA VAL A 823 36.84 -23.22 7.91
C VAL A 823 36.05 -23.34 6.60
N LYS A 824 34.82 -22.82 6.60
CA LYS A 824 33.95 -22.82 5.42
C LYS A 824 34.52 -22.00 4.26
N ILE A 825 35.19 -20.87 4.54
CA ILE A 825 35.77 -19.99 3.51
C ILE A 825 37.28 -20.20 3.30
N GLN A 826 37.89 -21.22 3.90
CA GLN A 826 39.35 -21.44 3.97
C GLN A 826 40.10 -21.31 2.63
N ASN A 827 39.50 -21.69 1.51
CA ASN A 827 40.14 -21.64 0.19
C ASN A 827 40.36 -20.20 -0.31
N TYR A 828 39.54 -19.27 0.16
CA TYR A 828 39.52 -17.86 -0.27
C TYR A 828 40.16 -16.92 0.76
N VAL A 829 40.62 -17.44 1.89
CA VAL A 829 41.18 -16.67 3.01
C VAL A 829 42.70 -16.63 2.95
N LEU A 830 43.26 -15.47 3.30
CA LEU A 830 44.62 -15.33 3.80
C LEU A 830 44.57 -15.22 5.32
N VAL A 831 45.06 -16.24 6.02
CA VAL A 831 45.18 -16.20 7.48
C VAL A 831 46.49 -15.51 7.82
N ILE A 832 46.44 -14.40 8.55
CA ILE A 832 47.61 -13.62 8.96
C ILE A 832 47.83 -13.84 10.45
N ASP A 833 48.89 -14.55 10.79
CA ASP A 833 49.25 -14.87 12.17
C ASP A 833 50.24 -13.84 12.70
N THR A 834 49.80 -13.05 13.67
CA THR A 834 50.59 -11.94 14.26
C THR A 834 51.39 -12.37 15.49
N ARG A 835 51.33 -13.65 15.87
CA ARG A 835 52.09 -14.20 17.00
C ARG A 835 53.58 -14.24 16.69
N THR A 836 54.39 -14.40 17.74
CA THR A 836 55.84 -14.55 17.58
C THR A 836 56.20 -15.76 16.71
N GLU A 837 57.30 -15.68 15.95
CA GLU A 837 57.76 -16.79 15.09
C GLU A 837 57.90 -18.11 15.87
N GLN A 838 58.36 -18.04 17.12
CA GLN A 838 58.47 -19.21 18.00
C GLN A 838 57.11 -19.86 18.30
N GLU A 839 56.07 -19.07 18.53
CA GLU A 839 54.71 -19.56 18.78
C GLU A 839 54.03 -20.08 17.51
N PHE A 840 54.30 -19.43 16.37
CA PHE A 840 53.86 -19.89 15.07
C PHE A 840 54.41 -21.29 14.73
N LEU A 841 55.71 -21.50 14.96
CA LEU A 841 56.37 -22.78 14.70
C LEU A 841 55.87 -23.92 15.62
N ARG A 842 55.38 -23.60 16.82
CA ARG A 842 54.76 -24.59 17.73
C ARG A 842 53.43 -25.13 17.20
N GLY A 843 52.75 -24.40 16.32
CA GLY A 843 51.47 -24.79 15.74
C GLY A 843 50.72 -23.58 15.19
N HIS A 844 50.29 -23.68 13.93
CA HIS A 844 49.57 -22.62 13.21
C HIS A 844 48.52 -23.21 12.25
N PHE A 845 47.66 -22.31 11.75
CA PHE A 845 46.69 -22.64 10.72
C PHE A 845 47.39 -23.02 9.41
N PRO A 846 46.92 -24.03 8.67
CA PRO A 846 47.48 -24.35 7.36
C PRO A 846 47.48 -23.12 6.43
N LEU A 847 48.59 -22.92 5.70
CA LEU A 847 48.75 -21.83 4.73
C LEU A 847 48.63 -20.41 5.34
N SER A 848 48.74 -20.26 6.66
CA SER A 848 48.79 -18.95 7.30
C SER A 848 50.14 -18.27 7.10
N PHE A 849 50.12 -16.96 6.94
CA PHE A 849 51.30 -16.11 6.81
C PHE A 849 51.67 -15.51 8.17
N ASN A 850 52.87 -15.80 8.69
CA ASN A 850 53.36 -15.20 9.92
C ASN A 850 54.05 -13.88 9.63
N MET A 851 53.68 -12.80 10.33
CA MET A 851 54.36 -11.53 10.20
C MET A 851 54.31 -10.69 11.48
N ASN A 852 55.30 -9.80 11.62
CA ASN A 852 55.27 -8.79 12.66
C ASN A 852 54.34 -7.63 12.23
N PRO A 853 53.36 -7.23 13.06
CA PRO A 853 52.46 -6.11 12.77
C PRO A 853 53.14 -4.81 12.33
N THR A 854 54.33 -4.50 12.86
CA THR A 854 55.06 -3.25 12.56
C THR A 854 55.63 -3.18 11.14
N GLN A 855 55.58 -4.27 10.38
CA GLN A 855 56.15 -4.37 9.03
C GLN A 855 55.10 -4.30 7.93
N LEU A 856 53.86 -3.87 8.24
CA LEU A 856 52.74 -3.88 7.28
C LEU A 856 53.08 -3.20 5.95
N ASP A 857 53.67 -2.01 5.97
CA ASP A 857 53.98 -1.25 4.75
C ASP A 857 54.91 -2.00 3.79
N GLN A 858 55.86 -2.76 4.34
CA GLN A 858 56.84 -3.51 3.56
C GLN A 858 56.23 -4.78 2.96
N VAL A 859 55.29 -5.38 3.68
CA VAL A 859 54.73 -6.71 3.37
C VAL A 859 53.39 -6.61 2.64
N ALA A 860 52.68 -5.48 2.73
CA ALA A 860 51.39 -5.25 2.07
C ALA A 860 51.42 -5.54 0.55
N PRO A 861 52.45 -5.15 -0.23
CA PRO A 861 52.54 -5.54 -1.64
C PRO A 861 52.56 -7.07 -1.84
N VAL A 862 53.24 -7.80 -0.95
CA VAL A 862 53.33 -9.27 -0.98
C VAL A 862 52.00 -9.91 -0.62
N LEU A 863 51.30 -9.37 0.39
CA LEU A 863 49.96 -9.86 0.76
C LEU A 863 48.98 -9.68 -0.41
N ARG A 864 49.02 -8.54 -1.10
CA ARG A 864 48.17 -8.28 -2.28
C ARG A 864 48.44 -9.24 -3.43
N GLN A 865 49.68 -9.69 -3.61
CA GLN A 865 50.02 -10.69 -4.63
C GLN A 865 49.38 -12.07 -4.39
N GLN A 866 48.96 -12.39 -3.16
CA GLN A 866 48.30 -13.67 -2.85
C GLN A 866 46.86 -13.76 -3.40
N LYS A 867 46.27 -12.64 -3.82
CA LYS A 867 44.93 -12.55 -4.44
C LYS A 867 43.84 -13.29 -3.66
N LYS A 868 43.92 -13.27 -2.32
CA LYS A 868 42.89 -13.83 -1.44
C LYS A 868 41.77 -12.83 -1.24
N LYS A 869 40.55 -13.34 -1.09
CA LYS A 869 39.33 -12.52 -0.98
C LYS A 869 39.06 -12.05 0.44
N TYR A 870 39.49 -12.83 1.44
CA TYR A 870 39.30 -12.54 2.86
C TYR A 870 40.65 -12.49 3.57
N HIS A 871 40.76 -11.63 4.58
CA HIS A 871 41.98 -11.45 5.36
C HIS A 871 41.65 -11.65 6.83
N VAL A 872 42.09 -12.77 7.41
CA VAL A 872 41.72 -13.13 8.79
C VAL A 872 42.93 -13.05 9.70
N VAL A 873 42.89 -12.14 10.67
CA VAL A 873 43.96 -11.95 11.65
C VAL A 873 43.79 -12.95 12.79
N VAL A 874 44.88 -13.64 13.13
CA VAL A 874 44.96 -14.60 14.23
C VAL A 874 46.04 -14.15 15.21
N ALA A 875 45.71 -14.20 16.49
CA ALA A 875 46.59 -13.88 17.61
C ALA A 875 46.28 -14.77 18.82
N LYS A 876 46.97 -14.55 19.94
CA LYS A 876 46.73 -15.24 21.21
C LYS A 876 45.81 -14.41 22.11
N ARG A 877 45.18 -15.06 23.11
CA ARG A 877 44.45 -14.36 24.16
C ARG A 877 45.33 -13.32 24.87
N GLY A 878 44.83 -12.09 24.99
CA GLY A 878 45.48 -11.00 25.73
C GLY A 878 46.51 -10.22 24.91
N ASP A 879 46.73 -10.57 23.64
CA ASP A 879 47.47 -9.71 22.72
C ASP A 879 46.61 -8.47 22.46
N TYR A 880 47.13 -7.28 22.78
CA TYR A 880 46.47 -6.00 22.52
C TYR A 880 46.54 -5.59 21.03
N GLY A 881 47.27 -6.34 20.20
CA GLY A 881 47.58 -6.00 18.82
C GLY A 881 46.68 -6.51 17.68
N PRO A 882 45.87 -7.60 17.78
CA PRO A 882 45.21 -8.17 16.60
C PRO A 882 44.18 -7.23 16.00
N GLN A 883 43.42 -6.53 16.84
CA GLN A 883 42.39 -5.61 16.38
C GLN A 883 42.98 -4.32 15.83
N GLN A 884 44.03 -3.79 16.48
CA GLN A 884 44.76 -2.65 15.96
C GLN A 884 45.38 -2.97 14.60
N PHE A 885 46.03 -4.14 14.46
CA PHE A 885 46.60 -4.57 13.19
C PHE A 885 45.53 -4.81 12.12
N ALA A 886 44.35 -5.33 12.49
CA ALA A 886 43.23 -5.44 11.58
C ALA A 886 42.72 -4.06 11.13
N ASN A 887 42.67 -3.07 12.02
CA ASN A 887 42.36 -1.69 11.67
C ASN A 887 43.42 -1.10 10.71
N ASP A 888 44.71 -1.38 10.94
CA ASP A 888 45.79 -0.95 10.06
C ASP A 888 45.65 -1.59 8.65
N LEU A 889 45.22 -2.85 8.56
CA LEU A 889 44.88 -3.50 7.29
C LEU A 889 43.69 -2.83 6.58
N VAL A 890 42.64 -2.44 7.31
CA VAL A 890 41.51 -1.69 6.75
C VAL A 890 41.96 -0.33 6.23
N HIS A 891 42.80 0.39 6.98
CA HIS A 891 43.39 1.66 6.53
C HIS A 891 44.33 1.51 5.33
N ALA A 892 44.98 0.35 5.18
CA ALA A 892 45.72 -0.03 3.99
C ALA A 892 44.82 -0.57 2.85
N HIS A 893 43.49 -0.40 2.97
CA HIS A 893 42.46 -0.74 1.98
C HIS A 893 42.38 -2.24 1.64
N PHE A 894 42.73 -3.12 2.58
CA PHE A 894 42.45 -4.54 2.42
C PHE A 894 40.95 -4.80 2.61
N PRO A 895 40.27 -5.47 1.66
CA PRO A 895 38.86 -5.79 1.81
C PRO A 895 38.65 -7.00 2.72
N ARG A 896 37.46 -7.11 3.30
CA ARG A 896 36.98 -8.29 4.05
C ARG A 896 37.96 -8.74 5.14
N VAL A 897 38.50 -7.77 5.87
CA VAL A 897 39.37 -8.01 7.02
C VAL A 897 38.51 -8.42 8.21
N ALA A 898 38.87 -9.51 8.89
CA ALA A 898 38.22 -9.94 10.12
C ALA A 898 39.23 -10.49 11.13
N VAL A 899 38.85 -10.51 12.41
CA VAL A 899 39.67 -11.11 13.47
C VAL A 899 39.05 -12.42 13.93
N LEU A 900 39.84 -13.49 14.04
CA LEU A 900 39.35 -14.78 14.52
C LEU A 900 38.96 -14.67 16.01
N THR A 901 37.66 -14.84 16.30
CA THR A 901 37.13 -14.85 17.67
C THR A 901 37.80 -15.99 18.45
N GLY A 902 38.42 -15.66 19.59
CA GLY A 902 39.16 -16.61 20.43
C GLY A 902 40.59 -16.91 19.96
N GLY A 903 41.03 -16.34 18.84
CA GLY A 903 42.39 -16.46 18.33
C GLY A 903 42.81 -17.92 18.08
N ILE A 904 44.10 -18.22 18.30
CA ILE A 904 44.63 -19.57 18.12
C ILE A 904 44.08 -20.59 19.14
N ASP A 905 43.55 -20.12 20.27
CA ASP A 905 43.11 -21.00 21.36
C ASP A 905 41.86 -21.82 20.96
N VAL A 906 41.05 -21.33 20.02
CA VAL A 906 39.86 -22.06 19.54
C VAL A 906 40.22 -23.39 18.87
N MET A 907 41.38 -23.46 18.20
CA MET A 907 41.85 -24.70 17.56
C MET A 907 42.12 -25.84 18.56
N ARG A 908 42.32 -25.52 19.85
CA ARG A 908 42.68 -26.53 20.87
C ARG A 908 41.47 -27.23 21.47
N VAL A 909 40.26 -26.73 21.24
CA VAL A 909 39.08 -27.14 22.03
C VAL A 909 37.94 -27.69 21.17
N ASP A 910 37.77 -27.21 19.93
CA ASP A 910 36.70 -27.68 19.04
C ASP A 910 37.08 -28.98 18.30
N GLY A 911 37.10 -30.11 19.02
CA GLY A 911 37.35 -31.44 18.46
C GLY A 911 36.29 -31.94 17.45
N LYS A 912 35.23 -31.17 17.18
CA LYS A 912 34.17 -31.48 16.19
C LYS A 912 34.42 -30.87 14.81
N GLU A 913 35.15 -29.77 14.72
CA GLU A 913 35.53 -29.11 13.46
C GLU A 913 37.05 -29.21 13.33
N TYR A 914 37.52 -30.36 12.83
CA TYR A 914 38.95 -30.69 12.80
C TYR A 914 39.70 -29.80 11.82
N VAL A 915 40.38 -28.76 12.32
CA VAL A 915 41.38 -28.02 11.55
C VAL A 915 42.77 -28.60 11.85
N PRO A 916 43.45 -29.23 10.87
CA PRO A 916 44.76 -29.81 11.11
C PRO A 916 45.77 -28.72 11.48
N VAL A 917 46.45 -28.88 12.61
CA VAL A 917 47.53 -27.96 13.02
C VAL A 917 48.78 -28.27 12.18
N CYS A 918 49.34 -27.28 11.45
CA CYS A 918 50.69 -27.49 10.87
C CYS A 918 51.74 -27.31 11.95
N THR A 919 52.65 -28.28 12.05
CA THR A 919 53.96 -28.11 12.68
C THR A 919 55.02 -28.23 11.59
N CYS A 920 55.26 -27.12 10.89
CA CYS A 920 56.15 -27.10 9.74
C CYS A 920 57.62 -27.15 10.24
N ARG A 921 58.46 -28.06 9.73
CA ARG A 921 59.90 -28.12 10.06
C ARG A 921 60.69 -27.20 9.14
N THR A 922 61.69 -26.50 9.66
CA THR A 922 62.58 -25.61 8.89
C THR A 922 63.27 -26.40 7.78
N LEU A 923 63.01 -26.04 6.52
CA LEU A 923 63.85 -26.42 5.40
C LEU A 923 64.84 -25.28 5.18
N LYS A 924 66.13 -25.62 5.16
CA LYS A 924 67.31 -24.74 5.01
C LYS A 924 66.99 -23.37 4.39
N GLN A 925 67.41 -22.30 5.07
CA GLN A 925 67.55 -20.95 4.50
C GLN A 925 68.27 -21.04 3.14
N ILE A 926 67.56 -20.74 2.05
CA ILE A 926 68.19 -20.50 0.75
C ILE A 926 68.49 -19.00 0.72
N LEU A 927 69.77 -18.66 0.90
CA LEU A 927 70.29 -17.32 0.67
C LEU A 927 70.21 -17.03 -0.84
N GLY A 928 69.28 -16.16 -1.23
CA GLY A 928 69.27 -15.58 -2.58
C GLY A 928 70.51 -14.70 -2.81
N PRO A 929 70.99 -14.56 -4.06
CA PRO A 929 72.20 -13.79 -4.34
C PRO A 929 71.94 -12.29 -4.18
N LYS A 930 72.64 -11.70 -3.20
CA LYS A 930 73.01 -10.28 -3.01
C LYS A 930 72.00 -9.19 -3.42
N ASN A 931 71.63 -8.44 -2.38
CA ASN A 931 71.19 -7.03 -2.33
C ASN A 931 69.71 -6.71 -2.65
N LYS A 932 69.01 -6.31 -1.58
CA LYS A 932 67.75 -5.53 -1.52
C LYS A 932 66.40 -6.22 -1.74
N GLU A 933 66.29 -7.53 -1.57
CA GLU A 933 64.97 -8.19 -1.47
C GLU A 933 64.76 -8.84 -0.10
N ILE A 934 63.52 -8.70 0.40
CA ILE A 934 63.03 -9.26 1.66
C ILE A 934 63.37 -10.76 1.71
N GLN A 935 64.03 -11.22 2.78
CA GLN A 935 64.32 -12.64 2.98
C GLN A 935 63.02 -13.40 3.30
N THR A 936 62.33 -13.88 2.27
CA THR A 936 61.15 -14.74 2.44
C THR A 936 61.60 -16.17 2.73
N VAL A 937 61.46 -16.62 3.97
CA VAL A 937 61.73 -18.02 4.35
C VAL A 937 60.52 -18.87 3.96
N TYR A 938 60.69 -19.76 2.97
CA TYR A 938 59.64 -20.69 2.56
C TYR A 938 59.67 -21.96 3.42
N TRP A 939 58.54 -22.28 4.06
CA TRP A 939 58.38 -23.47 4.88
C TRP A 939 57.58 -24.53 4.12
N LYS A 940 58.12 -25.74 3.95
CA LYS A 940 57.36 -26.85 3.36
C LYS A 940 56.49 -27.49 4.44
N CYS A 941 55.18 -27.36 4.27
CA CYS A 941 54.17 -27.86 5.21
C CYS A 941 54.03 -29.40 5.09
N LYS A 942 54.13 -30.12 6.22
CA LYS A 942 53.67 -31.52 6.33
C LYS A 942 52.31 -31.51 7.04
N ILE A 943 51.24 -31.71 6.28
CA ILE A 943 49.91 -31.90 6.84
C ILE A 943 49.82 -33.37 7.26
N ALA A 944 49.66 -33.65 8.55
CA ALA A 944 49.40 -35.01 9.01
C ALA A 944 47.96 -35.41 8.62
N ARG A 945 47.78 -35.98 7.43
CA ARG A 945 46.56 -36.74 7.11
C ARG A 945 46.68 -38.11 7.74
N GLN A 946 45.73 -38.50 8.59
CA GLN A 946 45.55 -39.92 8.89
C GLN A 946 45.20 -40.62 7.58
N GLY A 947 46.16 -41.35 7.00
CA GLY A 947 45.87 -42.41 6.03
C GLY A 947 46.33 -42.24 4.57
N VAL A 948 46.87 -41.11 4.12
CA VAL A 948 47.51 -41.03 2.79
C VAL A 948 48.68 -40.05 2.84
N ASN A 949 49.87 -40.57 2.52
CA ASN A 949 51.16 -39.84 2.48
C ASN A 949 51.22 -38.80 1.37
#